data_AF-A0A937UCL6-F1
#
_entry.id   AF-A0A937UCL6-F1
#
_cell.length_a   1.000
_cell.length_b   1.000
_cell.length_c   1.000
_cell.angle_alpha   90.00
_cell.angle_beta   90.00
_cell.angle_gamma   90.00
#
_symmetry.space_group_name_H-M   'P 1'
#
loop_
_entity.id
_entity.type
_entity.pdbx_description
1 polymer ?
#
loop_
_entity_poly.entity_id
_entity_poly.type
_entity_poly.pdbx_seq_one_letter_code
_entity_poly.pdbx_strand_id
1 'polypeptide(L)'
;MNLLRSLVFVFLLQAVVAQASATPLTDSASAPWKQDFTLTDYMKVYDFPEEQVSFPVEIPAGIKPDGLKLLAFAGNDVHVIPFQLSKDAEGGTTLFFRTDLPQGATRLFRLVLGFASKNIPVVTIQPPVVQATTGPHEAIFGNSLLLVKVPIGQHDFTVSKLFSQVPAPILGLARKAQPEPWMATGSFSAPSTLRVDSMDARMVESGPLFATYQVTYKLGGGKTYTATLELRANESYVRIAESVNGFTPADQAFLQLNYGKGLLDPDRCLVATNGGYFPLRRAPYTGGYDEHVSTNESFMPWQSTTSWLDYDPKKDDSKEPRLSYCLGLFAPNQIAVMHATAFFREEGTEALLLALNRLTEWKTHERALWSSFRATENLRFYSLSQDGQKYMTAGLAGRNRFWVVGLIPRDEVKIPIVTGTSPEVQAEGSNSPWRRAITKAGAGPESRLFSQLNEWSLNAYKDRAVDWPETLSASPFNAPNFFSEANYEQWFSKPSSYDDYDAKWGGNSGFFRQIVLYSWDFGLGGSVAYRNVPIRFGVYAISRDAWTQEQRNRTRQVLLFFAASSEGDASQPHHSMLSGHPNFLMDIKSVLPVACATFPNHPRAKSWRDSFMSCYDEWLDRYDRKDVPELNTKGGRWTENIACYVGQCFTGLEVAQQSLEYYDGTSLGQNPQLFALIRWMRDSFMSPHDGVRRIPPEGAHSIAFEPGGHFWETFFKFCAELAPDDPQLAQEMRWIETNGKEGEKPDLQSALYTDYGLVFHYDFGGGHESYAHLQNINGLNYRWAHAGIVYYGAKGKVWSYNASETNGDEFDWNQVSAFNVSGKGMEATPTDQLLYDFDFAQFYRQPAKAGEAYRARGVMLLRDDYLVLSDEVQDAAVPGTFNWVTLFDPPQIYQLKPGAIVQEKVTSDPTPRKVRPGRPEIRTGKVFSYSGKGDFLTVVAPTEVAAVATPFGAMVNGEYVFASQKSEDITQGTVVFSGNYGYARSNQLALFQGTRIGMDGLELRRAGGDFGVSATMEKNRILGRIVGRSGGKVLVALPGGLSLASVSVTVNGKPVPHTVGQGAVAFAVDIAQKDGLKNYEIQFGG
;
A
#
# COMPACT_ATOMS: atom_id res chain seq x y z
N MET A 1 15.90 84.49 -6.17
CA MET A 1 15.72 84.56 -4.70
C MET A 1 15.75 83.12 -4.18
N ASN A 2 16.94 82.54 -3.96
CA ASN A 2 17.73 82.58 -2.72
C ASN A 2 17.10 81.68 -1.63
N LEU A 3 17.72 80.66 -1.02
CA LEU A 3 19.12 80.21 -0.87
C LEU A 3 19.11 78.79 -0.19
N LEU A 4 20.07 77.89 -0.53
CA LEU A 4 20.65 76.68 0.16
C LEU A 4 19.72 75.54 0.71
N ARG A 5 19.80 74.24 0.33
CA ARG A 5 20.84 73.15 0.28
C ARG A 5 20.96 72.24 1.54
N SER A 6 20.53 70.96 1.35
CA SER A 6 21.09 69.67 1.82
C SER A 6 20.60 68.93 3.09
N LEU A 7 20.40 67.61 2.89
CA LEU A 7 20.50 66.41 3.75
C LEU A 7 19.25 65.70 4.33
N VAL A 8 19.33 64.37 4.17
CA VAL A 8 18.38 63.25 4.37
C VAL A 8 18.27 62.83 5.84
N PHE A 9 17.08 62.42 6.31
CA PHE A 9 16.94 61.60 7.52
C PHE A 9 15.84 60.53 7.38
N VAL A 10 16.23 59.29 7.63
CA VAL A 10 15.45 58.04 7.70
C VAL A 10 15.22 57.72 9.18
N PHE A 11 14.02 57.32 9.58
CA PHE A 11 13.75 56.72 10.90
C PHE A 11 13.22 55.28 10.72
N LEU A 12 14.01 54.33 11.23
CA LEU A 12 13.72 52.90 11.40
C LEU A 12 13.16 52.70 12.83
N LEU A 13 12.01 52.02 12.95
CA LEU A 13 11.44 51.59 14.23
C LEU A 13 11.79 50.11 14.49
N GLN A 14 12.21 49.86 15.73
CA GLN A 14 12.94 48.70 16.22
C GLN A 14 12.07 47.45 16.39
N ALA A 15 12.58 46.31 15.91
CA ALA A 15 12.18 44.98 16.36
C ALA A 15 12.89 44.68 17.70
N VAL A 16 12.12 44.43 18.76
CA VAL A 16 12.66 43.87 20.01
C VAL A 16 12.89 42.39 19.78
N VAL A 17 14.09 42.05 19.30
CA VAL A 17 14.65 40.72 19.51
C VAL A 17 15.13 40.70 20.95
N ALA A 18 14.52 39.87 21.80
CA ALA A 18 15.13 39.50 23.06
C ALA A 18 16.36 38.61 22.74
N GLN A 19 17.44 39.24 22.28
CA GLN A 19 18.77 38.67 22.43
C GLN A 19 18.99 38.62 23.94
N ALA A 20 18.97 37.42 24.51
CA ALA A 20 19.73 37.19 25.73
C ALA A 20 21.17 37.56 25.38
N SER A 21 21.57 38.77 25.77
CA SER A 21 22.93 39.25 25.69
C SER A 21 23.75 38.39 26.65
N ALA A 22 24.17 37.22 26.17
CA ALA A 22 25.36 36.58 26.68
C ALA A 22 26.47 37.61 26.49
N THR A 23 26.95 38.17 27.59
CA THR A 23 28.20 38.91 27.61
C THR A 23 29.22 38.06 26.83
N PRO A 24 29.89 38.57 25.79
CA PRO A 24 30.90 37.78 25.12
C PRO A 24 31.94 37.44 26.18
N LEU A 25 32.06 36.15 26.54
CA LEU A 25 33.32 35.64 27.05
C LEU A 25 34.33 36.04 26.00
N THR A 26 35.15 37.03 26.35
CA THR A 26 36.10 37.74 25.50
C THR A 26 36.60 36.81 24.41
N ASP A 27 36.22 37.10 23.17
CA ASP A 27 36.76 36.49 21.97
C ASP A 27 38.27 36.60 22.14
N SER A 28 38.94 35.51 22.51
CA SER A 28 40.39 35.48 22.48
C SER A 28 40.73 35.61 21.01
N ALA A 29 41.13 36.80 20.59
CA ALA A 29 41.42 37.19 19.23
C ALA A 29 42.65 36.47 18.63
N SER A 30 42.76 35.14 18.76
CA SER A 30 43.93 34.37 18.30
C SER A 30 43.69 32.87 18.05
N ALA A 31 42.46 32.36 17.94
CA ALA A 31 42.26 30.98 17.49
C ALA A 31 42.45 30.90 15.95
N PRO A 32 43.46 30.20 15.42
CA PRO A 32 43.78 30.18 13.98
C PRO A 32 42.66 29.58 13.11
N TRP A 33 41.73 28.81 13.68
CA TRP A 33 40.54 28.29 13.01
C TRP A 33 39.47 27.89 14.05
N LYS A 34 38.19 28.12 13.73
CA LYS A 34 37.02 27.67 14.52
C LYS A 34 35.83 27.31 13.62
N GLN A 35 34.99 26.39 14.09
CA GLN A 35 33.69 26.07 13.51
C GLN A 35 32.64 25.92 14.63
N ASP A 36 31.49 26.57 14.46
CA ASP A 36 30.40 26.59 15.44
C ASP A 36 29.27 25.66 15.01
N PHE A 37 28.64 25.01 15.98
CA PHE A 37 27.48 24.13 15.80
C PHE A 37 26.41 24.52 16.82
N THR A 38 25.19 24.72 16.36
CA THR A 38 24.07 25.08 17.22
C THR A 38 22.97 24.04 17.09
N LEU A 39 22.42 23.61 18.23
CA LEU A 39 21.20 22.82 18.30
C LEU A 39 20.17 23.63 19.08
N THR A 40 19.02 23.91 18.48
CA THR A 40 17.93 24.62 19.16
C THR A 40 16.67 23.78 19.09
N ASP A 41 16.06 23.50 20.24
CA ASP A 41 14.73 22.90 20.25
C ASP A 41 13.65 23.97 20.07
N TYR A 42 13.15 24.12 18.85
CA TYR A 42 11.99 24.98 18.60
C TYR A 42 10.66 24.29 18.92
N MET A 43 10.60 22.95 18.97
CA MET A 43 9.36 22.19 19.08
C MET A 43 8.75 22.32 20.47
N LYS A 44 9.60 22.33 21.51
CA LYS A 44 9.21 22.50 22.91
C LYS A 44 8.17 21.46 23.35
N VAL A 45 8.42 20.18 23.09
CA VAL A 45 7.51 19.08 23.52
C VAL A 45 8.23 17.83 24.01
N TYR A 46 9.52 17.66 23.68
CA TYR A 46 10.28 16.45 23.95
C TYR A 46 11.62 16.85 24.56
N ASP A 47 11.98 16.20 25.67
CA ASP A 47 13.31 16.33 26.27
C ASP A 47 14.21 15.29 25.64
N PHE A 48 15.08 15.73 24.72
CA PHE A 48 16.04 14.82 24.10
C PHE A 48 17.07 14.39 25.16
N PRO A 49 17.20 13.07 25.43
CA PRO A 49 18.17 12.59 26.38
C PRO A 49 19.60 12.82 25.85
N GLU A 50 20.59 12.65 26.73
CA GLU A 50 21.98 12.68 26.29
C GLU A 50 22.25 11.55 25.28
N GLU A 51 22.65 11.93 24.07
CA GLU A 51 23.02 10.97 23.04
C GLU A 51 24.11 11.52 22.11
N GLN A 52 24.65 10.64 21.27
CA GLN A 52 25.67 11.02 20.30
C GLN A 52 25.06 11.71 19.08
N VAL A 53 25.50 12.94 18.83
CA VAL A 53 25.19 13.73 17.63
C VAL A 53 26.41 13.80 16.72
N SER A 54 26.17 14.02 15.43
CA SER A 54 27.19 14.07 14.38
C SER A 54 27.07 15.30 13.49
N PHE A 55 28.20 15.89 13.11
CA PHE A 55 28.26 17.00 12.16
C PHE A 55 29.37 16.79 11.13
N PRO A 56 29.13 17.03 9.83
CA PRO A 56 30.22 17.10 8.87
C PRO A 56 31.14 18.28 9.22
N VAL A 57 32.45 18.07 9.13
CA VAL A 57 33.45 19.11 9.38
C VAL A 57 34.52 19.12 8.30
N GLU A 58 34.87 20.32 7.86
CA GLU A 58 36.00 20.53 6.94
C GLU A 58 37.18 21.03 7.75
N ILE A 59 38.17 20.17 7.97
CA ILE A 59 39.40 20.52 8.68
C ILE A 59 40.43 21.02 7.65
N PRO A 60 40.87 22.29 7.73
CA PRO A 60 41.89 22.81 6.84
C PRO A 60 43.17 21.96 6.79
N ALA A 61 43.78 21.87 5.61
CA ALA A 61 45.03 21.15 5.41
C ALA A 61 46.13 21.66 6.36
N GLY A 62 46.80 20.75 7.06
CA GLY A 62 47.88 21.06 8.01
C GLY A 62 47.46 21.13 9.48
N ILE A 63 46.16 21.09 9.80
CA ILE A 63 45.67 21.01 11.18
C ILE A 63 45.66 19.56 11.65
N LYS A 64 46.38 19.25 12.73
CA LYS A 64 46.37 17.92 13.37
C LYS A 64 45.21 17.82 14.37
N PRO A 65 44.48 16.69 14.43
CA PRO A 65 43.40 16.47 15.40
C PRO A 65 43.77 16.76 16.86
N ASP A 66 45.01 16.45 17.27
CA ASP A 66 45.48 16.63 18.66
C ASP A 66 45.44 18.10 19.14
N GLY A 67 45.47 19.06 18.21
CA GLY A 67 45.39 20.48 18.50
C GLY A 67 43.96 21.02 18.65
N LEU A 68 42.94 20.20 18.38
CA LEU A 68 41.54 20.59 18.42
C LEU A 68 40.94 20.38 19.80
N LYS A 69 40.03 21.28 20.18
CA LYS A 69 39.16 21.17 21.36
C LYS A 69 37.73 21.49 20.96
N LEU A 70 36.78 20.75 21.52
CA LEU A 70 35.35 21.06 21.40
C LEU A 70 34.88 21.72 22.69
N LEU A 71 34.36 22.93 22.56
CA LEU A 71 33.79 23.72 23.66
C LEU A 71 32.27 23.61 23.61
N ALA A 72 31.64 23.31 24.74
CA ALA A 72 30.19 23.40 24.93
C ALA A 72 29.87 24.63 25.78
N PHE A 73 28.87 25.40 25.36
CA PHE A 73 28.43 26.62 26.04
C PHE A 73 27.07 26.38 26.69
N ALA A 74 26.97 26.64 27.99
CA ALA A 74 25.74 26.52 28.78
C ALA A 74 25.51 27.85 29.52
N GLY A 75 24.79 28.79 28.89
CA GLY A 75 24.66 30.15 29.41
C GLY A 75 26.01 30.87 29.43
N ASN A 76 26.48 31.27 30.62
CA ASN A 76 27.79 31.89 30.80
C ASN A 76 28.92 30.88 31.08
N ASP A 77 28.60 29.60 31.26
CA ASP A 77 29.56 28.55 31.55
C ASP A 77 30.07 27.90 30.25
N VAL A 78 31.35 27.55 30.25
CA VAL A 78 32.02 26.86 29.13
C VAL A 78 32.69 25.61 29.66
N HIS A 79 32.52 24.51 28.93
CA HIS A 79 33.14 23.22 29.23
C HIS A 79 33.91 22.72 28.02
N VAL A 80 35.08 22.10 28.24
CA VAL A 80 35.71 21.28 27.21
C VAL A 80 35.04 19.91 27.24
N ILE A 81 34.46 19.47 26.13
CA ILE A 81 33.79 18.18 26.04
C ILE A 81 34.56 17.19 25.16
N PRO A 82 34.47 15.88 25.43
CA PRO A 82 35.07 14.86 24.57
C PRO A 82 34.42 14.87 23.18
N PHE A 83 35.23 14.72 22.14
CA PHE A 83 34.79 14.59 20.77
C PHE A 83 35.57 13.49 20.06
N GLN A 84 35.01 12.95 18.99
CA GLN A 84 35.66 11.96 18.12
C GLN A 84 35.50 12.39 16.67
N LEU A 85 36.57 12.27 15.89
CA LEU A 85 36.55 12.49 14.44
C LEU A 85 36.63 11.14 13.76
N SER A 86 35.68 10.82 12.89
CA SER A 86 35.74 9.65 12.02
C SER A 86 35.75 10.08 10.56
N LYS A 87 36.33 9.24 9.70
CA LYS A 87 36.37 9.45 8.26
C LYS A 87 35.43 8.46 7.59
N ASP A 88 34.61 8.95 6.67
CA ASP A 88 33.85 8.08 5.78
C ASP A 88 34.76 7.48 4.68
N ALA A 89 34.18 6.59 3.87
CA ALA A 89 34.89 5.91 2.78
C ALA A 89 35.34 6.87 1.66
N GLU A 90 34.71 8.05 1.54
CA GLU A 90 34.99 9.08 0.53
C GLU A 90 36.02 10.11 1.04
N GLY A 91 36.43 9.99 2.31
CA GLY A 91 37.42 10.85 2.97
C GLY A 91 36.82 12.07 3.67
N GLY A 92 35.50 12.22 3.69
CA GLY A 92 34.78 13.21 4.48
C GLY A 92 35.00 12.99 5.98
N THR A 93 35.12 14.07 6.75
CA THR A 93 35.35 13.99 8.20
C THR A 93 34.08 14.36 8.95
N THR A 94 33.68 13.51 9.89
CA THR A 94 32.52 13.73 10.75
C THR A 94 32.97 13.88 12.19
N LEU A 95 32.51 14.96 12.82
CA LEU A 95 32.65 15.25 14.24
C LEU A 95 31.50 14.61 15.02
N PHE A 96 31.84 13.84 16.04
CA PHE A 96 30.90 13.26 16.99
C PHE A 96 31.14 13.84 18.37
N PHE A 97 30.04 14.10 19.10
CA PHE A 97 30.04 14.45 20.51
C PHE A 97 28.71 14.06 21.14
N ARG A 98 28.65 14.06 22.48
CA ARG A 98 27.43 13.76 23.23
C ARG A 98 26.83 15.03 23.80
N THR A 99 25.52 15.15 23.71
CA THR A 99 24.76 16.24 24.32
C THR A 99 23.33 15.81 24.53
N ASP A 100 22.66 16.44 25.49
CA ASP A 100 21.21 16.50 25.58
C ASP A 100 20.65 17.67 24.75
N LEU A 101 19.33 17.74 24.62
CA LEU A 101 18.64 18.96 24.21
C LEU A 101 17.31 19.05 24.99
N PRO A 102 17.33 19.64 26.19
CA PRO A 102 16.11 19.85 26.97
C PRO A 102 15.09 20.69 26.21
N GLN A 103 13.82 20.52 26.54
CA GLN A 103 12.71 21.19 25.91
C GLN A 103 12.93 22.72 25.81
N GLY A 104 12.93 23.25 24.59
CA GLY A 104 13.11 24.68 24.33
C GLY A 104 14.53 25.21 24.51
N ALA A 105 15.52 24.37 24.81
CA ALA A 105 16.89 24.80 25.00
C ALA A 105 17.61 25.08 23.67
N THR A 106 18.65 25.91 23.77
CA THR A 106 19.68 26.04 22.74
C THR A 106 21.00 25.56 23.32
N ARG A 107 21.73 24.75 22.56
CA ARG A 107 23.08 24.29 22.83
C ARG A 107 24.01 24.83 21.75
N LEU A 108 25.08 25.51 22.15
CA LEU A 108 26.12 26.00 21.25
C LEU A 108 27.40 25.22 21.52
N PHE A 109 28.04 24.79 20.44
CA PHE A 109 29.31 24.09 20.45
C PHE A 109 30.30 24.78 19.51
N ARG A 110 31.58 24.73 19.84
CA ARG A 110 32.64 25.31 19.02
C ARG A 110 33.84 24.39 18.97
N LEU A 111 34.18 23.91 17.78
CA LEU A 111 35.44 23.22 17.52
C LEU A 111 36.51 24.28 17.21
N VAL A 112 37.60 24.31 17.99
CA VAL A 112 38.67 25.31 17.89
C VAL A 112 40.06 24.68 17.85
N LEU A 113 40.96 25.30 17.09
CA LEU A 113 42.39 24.97 17.10
C LEU A 113 43.16 25.84 18.11
N GLY A 114 44.10 25.23 18.84
CA GLY A 114 45.11 25.97 19.61
C GLY A 114 44.59 26.58 20.92
N PHE A 115 43.46 26.10 21.42
CA PHE A 115 42.86 26.61 22.65
C PHE A 115 43.67 26.17 23.89
N ALA A 116 44.39 27.11 24.49
CA ALA A 116 45.12 26.93 25.74
C ALA A 116 44.37 27.60 26.89
N SER A 117 43.48 26.88 27.57
CA SER A 117 42.83 27.38 28.79
C SER A 117 43.38 26.64 30.01
N LYS A 118 43.82 27.42 31.02
CA LYS A 118 44.30 26.88 32.30
C LYS A 118 43.19 26.63 33.33
N ASN A 119 41.94 27.07 33.10
CA ASN A 119 40.89 27.09 34.13
C ASN A 119 39.47 26.71 33.63
N ILE A 120 39.32 26.01 32.51
CA ILE A 120 38.00 25.56 32.03
C ILE A 120 37.75 24.11 32.45
N PRO A 121 36.59 23.78 33.06
CA PRO A 121 36.25 22.40 33.41
C PRO A 121 36.22 21.48 32.18
N VAL A 122 36.84 20.31 32.32
CA VAL A 122 36.85 19.27 31.29
C VAL A 122 35.85 18.19 31.67
N VAL A 123 34.86 17.95 30.81
CA VAL A 123 33.97 16.80 30.95
C VAL A 123 34.76 15.55 30.56
N THR A 124 34.76 14.55 31.44
CA THR A 124 35.38 13.25 31.16
C THR A 124 34.31 12.23 30.85
N ILE A 125 34.62 11.33 29.91
CA ILE A 125 33.77 10.20 29.56
C ILE A 125 34.61 8.95 29.60
N GLN A 126 34.02 7.84 30.02
CA GLN A 126 34.70 6.55 29.94
C GLN A 126 34.59 6.02 28.51
N PRO A 127 35.70 5.90 27.78
CA PRO A 127 35.67 5.40 26.41
C PRO A 127 35.26 3.92 26.39
N PRO A 128 34.60 3.46 25.33
CA PRO A 128 34.49 2.05 25.06
C PRO A 128 35.87 1.44 24.83
N VAL A 129 36.13 0.29 25.46
CA VAL A 129 37.42 -0.39 25.41
C VAL A 129 37.25 -1.84 25.00
N VAL A 130 38.27 -2.38 24.32
CA VAL A 130 38.42 -3.82 24.12
C VAL A 130 39.56 -4.34 24.97
N GLN A 131 39.27 -5.36 25.76
CA GLN A 131 40.23 -6.03 26.64
C GLN A 131 40.21 -7.52 26.31
N ALA A 132 41.37 -8.09 25.96
CA ALA A 132 41.49 -9.53 25.78
C ALA A 132 41.16 -10.25 27.10
N THR A 133 40.47 -11.39 27.03
CA THR A 133 40.19 -12.21 28.21
C THR A 133 41.30 -13.25 28.44
N THR A 134 41.22 -13.99 29.55
CA THR A 134 42.07 -15.16 29.82
C THR A 134 41.66 -16.38 28.99
N GLY A 135 40.51 -16.35 28.32
CA GLY A 135 40.06 -17.41 27.42
C GLY A 135 40.77 -17.34 26.06
N PRO A 136 41.08 -18.49 25.43
CA PRO A 136 41.69 -18.47 24.10
C PRO A 136 40.72 -17.88 23.07
N HIS A 137 41.15 -16.81 22.39
CA HIS A 137 40.45 -16.20 21.25
C HIS A 137 39.15 -15.44 21.56
N GLU A 138 39.00 -14.92 22.78
CA GLU A 138 37.88 -14.04 23.17
C GLU A 138 38.38 -12.67 23.69
N ALA A 139 37.53 -11.65 23.57
CA ALA A 139 37.74 -10.34 24.15
C ALA A 139 36.44 -9.77 24.73
N ILE A 140 36.56 -8.84 25.67
CA ILE A 140 35.44 -8.05 26.19
C ILE A 140 35.50 -6.68 25.53
N PHE A 141 34.46 -6.37 24.76
CA PHE A 141 34.18 -5.08 24.19
C PHE A 141 33.13 -4.37 25.08
N GLY A 142 33.51 -3.34 25.82
CA GLY A 142 32.63 -2.77 26.85
C GLY A 142 32.76 -1.26 27.05
N ASN A 143 31.72 -0.66 27.61
CA ASN A 143 31.66 0.75 28.01
C ASN A 143 31.33 0.84 29.52
N SER A 144 30.84 1.99 29.99
CA SER A 144 30.45 2.22 31.38
C SER A 144 29.21 1.45 31.84
N LEU A 145 28.35 0.96 30.93
CA LEU A 145 27.05 0.34 31.24
C LEU A 145 26.92 -1.11 30.78
N LEU A 146 27.49 -1.47 29.63
CA LEU A 146 27.35 -2.75 28.95
C LEU A 146 28.73 -3.36 28.64
N LEU A 147 28.79 -4.69 28.77
CA LEU A 147 29.88 -5.54 28.33
C LEU A 147 29.37 -6.48 27.25
N VAL A 148 30.12 -6.59 26.16
CA VAL A 148 29.88 -7.51 25.04
C VAL A 148 31.09 -8.43 24.93
N LYS A 149 30.89 -9.74 25.07
CA LYS A 149 31.93 -10.72 24.79
C LYS A 149 31.96 -10.99 23.29
N VAL A 150 33.13 -10.91 22.67
CA VAL A 150 33.34 -11.02 21.22
C VAL A 150 34.52 -11.96 20.90
N PRO A 151 34.56 -12.60 19.73
CA PRO A 151 35.76 -13.33 19.28
C PRO A 151 36.88 -12.34 18.95
N ILE A 152 38.15 -12.76 18.98
CA ILE A 152 39.31 -11.91 18.60
C ILE A 152 40.31 -12.63 17.68
N GLY A 153 40.88 -11.86 16.75
CA GLY A 153 41.98 -12.26 15.88
C GLY A 153 41.55 -12.78 14.50
N GLN A 154 42.54 -13.03 13.65
CA GLN A 154 42.37 -13.67 12.35
C GLN A 154 42.56 -15.19 12.49
N HIS A 155 41.63 -15.94 11.91
CA HIS A 155 41.56 -17.39 11.95
C HIS A 155 41.39 -17.92 10.53
N ASP A 156 42.48 -18.34 9.90
CA ASP A 156 42.45 -19.04 8.62
C ASP A 156 42.37 -20.54 8.88
N PHE A 157 41.23 -21.15 8.52
CA PHE A 157 40.99 -22.56 8.79
C PHE A 157 41.62 -23.41 7.68
N THR A 158 42.69 -24.13 8.01
CA THR A 158 43.38 -25.03 7.07
C THR A 158 42.44 -26.12 6.52
N VAL A 159 41.43 -26.48 7.31
CA VAL A 159 40.26 -27.25 6.88
C VAL A 159 39.03 -26.43 7.26
N SER A 160 38.20 -26.05 6.29
CA SER A 160 37.02 -25.23 6.54
C SER A 160 36.18 -25.83 7.68
N LYS A 161 35.67 -24.99 8.58
CA LYS A 161 34.85 -25.44 9.72
C LYS A 161 33.37 -25.36 9.38
N LEU A 162 32.53 -26.17 10.02
CA LEU A 162 31.08 -25.99 9.91
C LEU A 162 30.71 -24.59 10.40
N PHE A 163 29.77 -23.93 9.73
CA PHE A 163 29.37 -22.58 10.13
C PHE A 163 28.79 -22.55 11.57
N SER A 164 28.11 -23.61 11.98
CA SER A 164 27.62 -23.79 13.36
C SER A 164 28.70 -24.01 14.42
N GLN A 165 29.96 -24.22 14.03
CA GLN A 165 31.09 -24.49 14.94
C GLN A 165 32.06 -23.31 15.08
N VAL A 166 31.86 -22.22 14.32
CA VAL A 166 32.66 -21.01 14.51
C VAL A 166 31.98 -20.07 15.53
N PRO A 167 32.75 -19.27 16.28
CA PRO A 167 32.18 -18.30 17.21
C PRO A 167 31.25 -17.31 16.49
N ALA A 168 30.16 -16.89 17.12
CA ALA A 168 29.28 -15.83 16.61
C ALA A 168 29.87 -14.43 16.91
N PRO A 169 29.36 -13.35 16.27
CA PRO A 169 29.85 -11.99 16.53
C PRO A 169 29.69 -11.53 17.98
N ILE A 170 28.64 -12.01 18.67
CA ILE A 170 28.36 -11.75 20.08
C ILE A 170 28.37 -13.09 20.79
N LEU A 171 29.28 -13.27 21.74
CA LEU A 171 29.41 -14.48 22.56
C LEU A 171 28.64 -14.37 23.88
N GLY A 172 28.25 -13.14 24.26
CA GLY A 172 27.39 -12.87 25.40
C GLY A 172 27.36 -11.40 25.77
N LEU A 173 26.36 -11.01 26.55
CA LEU A 173 26.15 -9.67 27.09
C LEU A 173 26.10 -9.72 28.62
N ALA A 174 26.60 -8.67 29.27
CA ALA A 174 26.43 -8.46 30.70
C ALA A 174 26.37 -6.96 31.02
N ARG A 175 25.65 -6.57 32.07
CA ARG A 175 25.74 -5.18 32.55
C ARG A 175 27.09 -4.99 33.23
N LYS A 176 27.71 -3.81 33.09
CA LYS A 176 28.99 -3.51 33.74
C LYS A 176 28.92 -3.66 35.27
N ALA A 177 27.79 -3.27 35.85
CA ALA A 177 27.51 -3.40 37.28
C ALA A 177 27.34 -4.87 37.74
N GLN A 178 27.02 -5.78 36.82
CA GLN A 178 26.81 -7.20 37.07
C GLN A 178 27.43 -8.03 35.92
N PRO A 179 28.77 -8.16 35.89
CA PRO A 179 29.52 -8.68 34.74
C PRO A 179 29.36 -10.19 34.51
N GLU A 180 28.72 -10.90 35.45
CA GLU A 180 28.39 -12.32 35.35
C GLU A 180 26.98 -12.58 35.95
N PRO A 181 26.23 -13.59 35.46
CA PRO A 181 26.56 -14.44 34.31
C PRO A 181 26.34 -13.72 32.97
N TRP A 182 27.09 -14.15 31.94
CA TRP A 182 26.82 -13.74 30.56
C TRP A 182 25.45 -14.24 30.07
N MET A 183 24.69 -13.35 29.43
CA MET A 183 23.36 -13.58 28.88
C MET A 183 23.38 -13.40 27.35
N ALA A 184 22.30 -13.76 26.65
CA ALA A 184 22.15 -13.56 25.20
C ALA A 184 23.36 -14.08 24.39
N THR A 185 23.70 -15.36 24.58
CA THR A 185 24.89 -15.96 23.95
C THR A 185 24.63 -16.30 22.49
N GLY A 186 25.54 -15.88 21.60
CA GLY A 186 25.37 -16.07 20.17
C GLY A 186 25.91 -17.40 19.64
N SER A 187 25.26 -17.91 18.59
CA SER A 187 25.70 -19.07 17.82
C SER A 187 25.17 -18.98 16.39
N PHE A 188 25.60 -19.89 15.51
CA PHE A 188 25.03 -20.05 14.18
C PHE A 188 24.27 -21.36 14.05
N SER A 189 23.11 -21.31 13.40
CA SER A 189 22.40 -22.49 12.92
C SER A 189 22.48 -22.52 11.40
N ALA A 190 23.01 -23.60 10.84
CA ALA A 190 23.17 -23.79 9.40
C ALA A 190 23.35 -25.29 9.07
N PRO A 191 22.96 -25.72 7.86
CA PRO A 191 23.29 -27.05 7.34
C PRO A 191 24.80 -27.34 7.34
N SER A 192 25.17 -28.62 7.42
CA SER A 192 26.57 -29.06 7.43
C SER A 192 27.35 -28.80 6.13
N THR A 193 26.63 -28.42 5.07
CA THR A 193 27.19 -28.01 3.78
C THR A 193 27.80 -26.61 3.81
N LEU A 194 27.37 -25.73 4.73
CA LEU A 194 27.94 -24.40 4.88
C LEU A 194 29.19 -24.44 5.74
N ARG A 195 30.32 -24.07 5.13
CA ARG A 195 31.63 -24.14 5.74
C ARG A 195 32.36 -22.81 5.63
N VAL A 196 33.02 -22.44 6.72
CA VAL A 196 33.77 -21.18 6.88
C VAL A 196 35.24 -21.48 6.63
N ASP A 197 35.83 -20.72 5.71
CA ASP A 197 37.24 -20.83 5.31
C ASP A 197 38.11 -19.92 6.18
N SER A 198 37.62 -18.73 6.53
CA SER A 198 38.33 -17.80 7.41
C SER A 198 37.37 -16.93 8.23
N MET A 199 37.82 -16.52 9.42
CA MET A 199 37.17 -15.51 10.26
C MET A 199 38.18 -14.42 10.65
N ASP A 200 37.80 -13.15 10.52
CA ASP A 200 38.59 -12.00 10.99
C ASP A 200 37.77 -11.18 11.99
N ALA A 201 38.26 -11.06 13.23
CA ALA A 201 37.62 -10.32 14.30
C ALA A 201 38.57 -9.27 14.85
N ARG A 202 38.24 -7.99 14.67
CA ARG A 202 39.14 -6.88 15.00
C ARG A 202 38.42 -5.59 15.34
N MET A 203 39.12 -4.73 16.08
CA MET A 203 38.73 -3.33 16.22
C MET A 203 38.97 -2.59 14.91
N VAL A 204 37.97 -1.86 14.44
CA VAL A 204 38.03 -1.04 13.21
C VAL A 204 38.19 0.43 13.56
N GLU A 205 37.52 0.89 14.62
CA GLU A 205 37.64 2.25 15.11
C GLU A 205 37.60 2.25 16.64
N SER A 206 38.42 3.08 17.27
CA SER A 206 38.40 3.27 18.71
C SER A 206 38.66 4.73 19.02
N GLY A 207 37.78 5.32 19.81
CA GLY A 207 37.93 6.70 20.26
C GLY A 207 37.20 6.97 21.56
N PRO A 208 37.19 8.23 22.01
CA PRO A 208 36.67 8.61 23.32
C PRO A 208 35.15 8.43 23.46
N LEU A 209 34.40 8.40 22.36
CA LEU A 209 32.94 8.39 22.37
C LEU A 209 32.35 7.08 21.93
N PHE A 210 32.95 6.45 20.93
CA PHE A 210 32.49 5.15 20.44
C PHE A 210 33.68 4.34 19.94
N ALA A 211 33.44 3.04 19.87
CA ALA A 211 34.33 2.14 19.18
C ALA A 211 33.50 1.20 18.29
N THR A 212 34.14 0.68 17.26
CA THR A 212 33.53 -0.17 16.25
C THR A 212 34.35 -1.44 16.11
N TYR A 213 33.71 -2.57 16.38
CA TYR A 213 34.30 -3.90 16.32
C TYR A 213 33.68 -4.68 15.16
N GLN A 214 34.49 -5.30 14.31
CA GLN A 214 34.00 -6.02 13.15
C GLN A 214 34.40 -7.49 13.21
N VAL A 215 33.44 -8.36 12.87
CA VAL A 215 33.65 -9.78 12.69
C VAL A 215 33.20 -10.18 11.29
N THR A 216 34.12 -10.68 10.47
CA THR A 216 33.88 -11.09 9.09
C THR A 216 34.15 -12.57 8.90
N TYR A 217 33.22 -13.27 8.27
CA TYR A 217 33.30 -14.68 7.91
C TYR A 217 33.32 -14.82 6.40
N LYS A 218 34.29 -15.57 5.87
CA LYS A 218 34.33 -15.94 4.46
C LYS A 218 34.07 -17.43 4.33
N LEU A 219 33.16 -17.78 3.41
CA LEU A 219 32.70 -19.14 3.18
C LEU A 219 32.88 -19.51 1.70
N GLY A 220 32.85 -20.82 1.43
CA GLY A 220 32.91 -21.36 0.08
C GLY A 220 31.84 -20.76 -0.85
N GLY A 221 32.17 -20.65 -2.14
CA GLY A 221 31.27 -20.06 -3.15
C GLY A 221 31.18 -18.53 -3.10
N GLY A 222 32.16 -17.85 -2.49
CA GLY A 222 32.24 -16.39 -2.45
C GLY A 222 31.28 -15.72 -1.47
N LYS A 223 30.67 -16.50 -0.56
CA LYS A 223 29.75 -15.99 0.46
C LYS A 223 30.53 -15.28 1.56
N THR A 224 30.00 -14.15 2.02
CA THR A 224 30.59 -13.36 3.11
C THR A 224 29.50 -12.88 4.05
N TYR A 225 29.74 -13.00 5.35
CA TYR A 225 28.93 -12.39 6.39
C TYR A 225 29.81 -11.47 7.23
N THR A 226 29.42 -10.22 7.40
CA THR A 226 30.11 -9.25 8.25
C THR A 226 29.14 -8.65 9.24
N ALA A 227 29.45 -8.77 10.53
CA ALA A 227 28.76 -8.07 11.60
C ALA A 227 29.67 -6.97 12.16
N THR A 228 29.18 -5.74 12.15
CA THR A 228 29.85 -4.57 12.72
C THR A 228 29.09 -4.13 13.96
N LEU A 229 29.76 -4.22 15.10
CA LEU A 229 29.26 -3.86 16.42
C LEU A 229 29.76 -2.46 16.78
N GLU A 230 28.86 -1.53 17.05
CA GLU A 230 29.21 -0.20 17.55
C GLU A 230 28.73 -0.06 18.99
N LEU A 231 29.66 0.22 19.89
CA LEU A 231 29.38 0.53 21.28
C LEU A 231 29.72 1.98 21.52
N ARG A 232 28.74 2.76 21.98
CA ARG A 232 28.91 4.17 22.34
C ARG A 232 29.02 4.31 23.85
N ALA A 233 29.75 5.31 24.30
CA ALA A 233 29.83 5.63 25.72
C ALA A 233 28.44 5.98 26.28
N ASN A 234 28.19 5.61 27.55
CA ASN A 234 26.94 5.87 28.28
C ASN A 234 25.66 5.27 27.66
N GLU A 235 25.77 4.23 26.82
CA GLU A 235 24.60 3.54 26.27
C GLU A 235 24.54 2.08 26.76
N SER A 236 23.33 1.59 27.06
CA SER A 236 23.07 0.25 27.60
C SER A 236 22.85 -0.82 26.52
N TYR A 237 23.14 -0.50 25.27
CA TYR A 237 22.92 -1.36 24.10
C TYR A 237 24.07 -1.27 23.11
N VAL A 238 24.22 -2.33 22.31
CA VAL A 238 25.16 -2.39 21.18
C VAL A 238 24.38 -2.30 19.86
N ARG A 239 24.87 -1.49 18.93
CA ARG A 239 24.32 -1.42 17.56
C ARG A 239 24.97 -2.47 16.69
N ILE A 240 24.15 -3.17 15.91
CA ILE A 240 24.58 -4.24 15.03
C ILE A 240 24.22 -3.84 13.61
N ALA A 241 25.25 -3.67 12.79
CA ALA A 241 25.15 -3.50 11.35
C ALA A 241 25.64 -4.77 10.66
N GLU A 242 24.75 -5.47 10.00
CA GLU A 242 25.06 -6.70 9.27
C GLU A 242 25.13 -6.42 7.78
N SER A 243 26.19 -6.89 7.13
CA SER A 243 26.32 -6.95 5.69
C SER A 243 26.49 -8.40 5.26
N VAL A 244 25.66 -8.82 4.31
CA VAL A 244 25.54 -10.21 3.88
C VAL A 244 25.66 -10.28 2.37
N ASN A 245 26.48 -11.20 1.88
CA ASN A 245 26.71 -11.39 0.45
C ASN A 245 26.66 -12.87 0.06
N GLY A 246 25.88 -13.18 -0.98
CA GLY A 246 25.81 -14.51 -1.59
C GLY A 246 24.93 -15.54 -0.87
N PHE A 247 24.28 -15.18 0.23
CA PHE A 247 23.33 -16.04 0.94
C PHE A 247 21.90 -15.89 0.40
N THR A 248 21.17 -16.99 0.40
CA THR A 248 19.77 -17.10 -0.04
C THR A 248 18.94 -17.80 1.05
N PRO A 249 17.60 -17.73 1.01
CA PRO A 249 16.76 -18.49 1.96
C PRO A 249 17.03 -20.00 1.94
N ALA A 250 17.46 -20.57 0.79
CA ALA A 250 17.78 -21.98 0.64
C ALA A 250 19.02 -22.42 1.42
N ASP A 251 19.90 -21.49 1.80
CA ASP A 251 21.08 -21.77 2.61
C ASP A 251 20.71 -22.11 4.06
N GLN A 252 19.50 -21.76 4.52
CA GLN A 252 19.01 -22.02 5.89
C GLN A 252 20.02 -21.61 6.99
N ALA A 253 20.71 -20.49 6.78
CA ALA A 253 21.72 -19.97 7.70
C ALA A 253 21.14 -18.87 8.58
N PHE A 254 21.32 -18.99 9.89
CA PHE A 254 20.74 -18.08 10.88
C PHE A 254 21.78 -17.71 11.94
N LEU A 255 21.86 -16.41 12.26
CA LEU A 255 22.42 -15.96 13.53
C LEU A 255 21.40 -16.27 14.64
N GLN A 256 21.85 -16.87 15.75
CA GLN A 256 21.01 -17.14 16.91
C GLN A 256 21.55 -16.41 18.14
N LEU A 257 20.65 -15.87 18.98
CA LEU A 257 20.98 -15.38 20.33
C LEU A 257 20.15 -16.13 21.38
N ASN A 258 20.80 -16.90 22.25
CA ASN A 258 20.13 -17.67 23.30
C ASN A 258 20.04 -16.89 24.61
N TYR A 259 18.83 -16.77 25.15
CA TYR A 259 18.54 -16.07 26.40
C TYR A 259 17.68 -16.90 27.37
N GLY A 260 17.45 -18.18 27.07
CA GLY A 260 16.65 -19.09 27.90
C GLY A 260 17.41 -19.74 29.06
N LYS A 261 18.64 -19.30 29.35
CA LYS A 261 19.49 -19.84 30.43
C LYS A 261 20.07 -18.68 31.26
N GLY A 262 20.43 -18.98 32.51
CA GLY A 262 21.01 -18.00 33.43
C GLY A 262 19.95 -17.15 34.15
N LEU A 263 20.31 -15.94 34.57
CA LEU A 263 19.43 -15.05 35.34
C LEU A 263 18.28 -14.43 34.51
N LEU A 264 18.38 -14.46 33.18
CA LEU A 264 17.39 -13.85 32.32
C LEU A 264 16.14 -14.72 32.14
N ASP A 265 16.29 -15.99 31.71
CA ASP A 265 15.23 -16.99 31.43
C ASP A 265 13.81 -16.39 31.49
N PRO A 266 13.43 -15.64 30.43
CA PRO A 266 12.34 -14.68 30.53
C PRO A 266 11.00 -15.40 30.59
N ASP A 267 10.16 -15.04 31.56
CA ASP A 267 8.77 -15.51 31.66
C ASP A 267 7.77 -14.42 31.29
N ARG A 268 8.26 -13.23 30.92
CA ARG A 268 7.47 -12.09 30.47
C ARG A 268 8.05 -11.47 29.21
N CYS A 269 7.16 -10.85 28.44
CA CYS A 269 7.52 -9.98 27.35
C CYS A 269 6.70 -8.70 27.37
N LEU A 270 7.31 -7.61 26.89
CA LEU A 270 6.68 -6.31 26.75
C LEU A 270 6.91 -5.81 25.33
N VAL A 271 5.81 -5.51 24.65
CA VAL A 271 5.81 -5.08 23.25
C VAL A 271 4.57 -4.25 22.97
N ALA A 272 4.78 -3.08 22.36
CA ALA A 272 3.68 -2.23 21.92
C ALA A 272 3.04 -2.83 20.67
N THR A 273 1.71 -2.86 20.64
CA THR A 273 0.89 -3.29 19.51
C THR A 273 -0.08 -2.18 19.13
N ASN A 274 -0.81 -2.30 18.02
CA ASN A 274 -1.84 -1.33 17.66
C ASN A 274 -2.83 -1.09 18.81
N GLY A 275 -2.79 0.13 19.37
CA GLY A 275 -3.54 0.51 20.56
C GLY A 275 -2.77 0.48 21.89
N GLY A 276 -1.45 0.23 21.85
CA GLY A 276 -0.55 0.22 23.01
C GLY A 276 -0.27 -1.19 23.57
N TYR A 277 -0.09 -1.27 24.88
CA TYR A 277 0.26 -2.51 25.60
C TYR A 277 -0.94 -3.35 26.07
N PHE A 278 -2.18 -2.85 25.89
CA PHE A 278 -3.38 -3.43 26.50
C PHE A 278 -4.39 -3.94 25.46
N PRO A 279 -5.22 -4.95 25.79
CA PRO A 279 -6.10 -5.63 24.85
C PRO A 279 -7.15 -4.70 24.25
N LEU A 280 -6.91 -4.23 23.03
CA LEU A 280 -7.94 -3.63 22.17
C LEU A 280 -8.31 -4.63 21.06
N ARG A 281 -9.15 -5.60 21.42
CA ARG A 281 -9.89 -6.51 20.50
C ARG A 281 -9.08 -7.34 19.48
N ARG A 282 -7.75 -7.18 19.32
CA ARG A 282 -6.88 -8.01 18.45
C ARG A 282 -5.47 -8.14 19.05
N ALA A 283 -5.21 -9.30 19.66
CA ALA A 283 -3.92 -9.86 20.08
C ALA A 283 -2.87 -8.90 20.71
N PRO A 284 -2.99 -8.50 21.99
CA PRO A 284 -1.83 -7.97 22.72
C PRO A 284 -0.80 -9.10 22.91
N TYR A 285 0.47 -8.85 22.63
CA TYR A 285 1.56 -9.80 22.87
C TYR A 285 2.34 -9.50 24.16
N THR A 286 1.99 -8.44 24.89
CA THR A 286 2.55 -8.15 26.21
C THR A 286 1.92 -9.06 27.25
N GLY A 287 2.74 -9.73 28.07
CA GLY A 287 2.25 -10.70 29.04
C GLY A 287 3.24 -11.82 29.30
N GLY A 288 2.73 -13.02 29.56
CA GLY A 288 3.55 -14.21 29.72
C GLY A 288 4.30 -14.55 28.44
N TYR A 289 5.59 -14.87 28.53
CA TYR A 289 6.40 -15.22 27.35
C TYR A 289 5.79 -16.39 26.57
N ASP A 290 5.40 -17.45 27.26
CA ASP A 290 4.89 -18.68 26.65
C ASP A 290 3.39 -18.62 26.28
N GLU A 291 2.65 -17.58 26.69
CA GLU A 291 1.21 -17.42 26.38
C GLU A 291 0.94 -17.20 24.89
N HIS A 292 1.97 -16.78 24.15
CA HIS A 292 1.88 -16.39 22.75
C HIS A 292 2.71 -17.31 21.83
N VAL A 293 3.16 -18.46 22.33
CA VAL A 293 3.89 -19.47 21.56
C VAL A 293 2.93 -20.30 20.72
N SER A 294 3.21 -20.43 19.43
CA SER A 294 2.44 -21.25 18.48
C SER A 294 3.38 -22.18 17.71
N THR A 295 2.95 -23.43 17.53
CA THR A 295 3.53 -24.41 16.58
C THR A 295 2.74 -24.48 15.27
N ASN A 296 1.61 -23.77 15.19
CA ASN A 296 0.54 -24.06 14.26
C ASN A 296 0.66 -23.26 12.96
N GLU A 297 0.59 -23.97 11.83
CA GLU A 297 0.30 -23.50 10.45
C GLU A 297 -0.98 -22.64 10.35
N SER A 298 -1.78 -22.56 11.43
CA SER A 298 -3.02 -21.80 11.53
C SER A 298 -2.86 -20.45 12.25
N PHE A 299 -1.65 -20.05 12.67
CA PHE A 299 -1.42 -18.67 13.12
C PHE A 299 -1.50 -17.73 11.91
N MET A 300 -2.74 -17.49 11.50
CA MET A 300 -3.15 -16.40 10.66
C MET A 300 -3.56 -15.31 11.63
N PRO A 301 -2.90 -14.15 11.66
CA PRO A 301 -3.40 -13.04 12.47
C PRO A 301 -4.81 -12.57 12.03
N TRP A 302 -5.37 -13.17 10.97
CA TRP A 302 -6.59 -12.81 10.27
C TRP A 302 -7.32 -14.06 9.77
N GLN A 303 -7.96 -14.81 10.66
CA GLN A 303 -8.68 -16.04 10.32
C GLN A 303 -10.03 -15.83 9.57
N SER A 304 -10.16 -14.81 8.73
CA SER A 304 -11.35 -14.72 7.85
C SER A 304 -11.17 -14.25 6.40
N THR A 305 -10.02 -13.73 5.94
CA THR A 305 -9.95 -13.20 4.54
C THR A 305 -8.58 -13.26 3.83
N THR A 306 -7.54 -13.89 4.38
CA THR A 306 -6.14 -13.68 3.92
C THR A 306 -5.46 -14.85 3.22
N SER A 307 -6.04 -15.37 2.13
CA SER A 307 -5.31 -16.24 1.20
C SER A 307 -4.33 -15.48 0.28
N TRP A 308 -4.19 -14.16 0.45
CA TRP A 308 -3.52 -13.22 -0.48
C TRP A 308 -2.25 -12.54 0.05
N LEU A 309 -1.85 -12.81 1.30
CA LEU A 309 -0.42 -12.79 1.60
C LEU A 309 0.22 -13.78 0.60
N ASP A 310 1.52 -13.74 0.30
CA ASP A 310 2.22 -14.88 -0.33
C ASP A 310 2.26 -16.09 0.62
N TYR A 311 1.06 -16.46 1.06
CA TYR A 311 0.36 -17.28 2.05
C TYR A 311 0.31 -18.78 1.83
N ASP A 312 1.39 -19.47 1.47
CA ASP A 312 1.32 -20.93 1.46
C ASP A 312 1.66 -21.45 2.87
N PRO A 313 0.70 -21.96 3.67
CA PRO A 313 0.97 -22.56 4.96
C PRO A 313 1.92 -23.78 4.85
N LYS A 314 2.02 -24.41 3.68
CA LYS A 314 2.89 -25.56 3.41
C LYS A 314 4.35 -25.21 3.14
N LYS A 315 4.76 -23.95 3.34
CA LYS A 315 6.15 -23.49 3.12
C LYS A 315 6.87 -23.03 4.39
N ASP A 316 6.17 -22.99 5.54
CA ASP A 316 6.77 -22.77 6.86
C ASP A 316 6.73 -24.08 7.65
N ASP A 317 7.48 -25.06 7.15
CA ASP A 317 7.45 -26.46 7.61
C ASP A 317 8.19 -26.70 8.93
N SER A 318 8.73 -25.67 9.60
CA SER A 318 9.60 -25.90 10.76
C SER A 318 8.85 -26.56 11.92
N LYS A 319 7.53 -26.30 12.06
CA LYS A 319 6.69 -26.76 13.19
C LYS A 319 7.28 -26.40 14.57
N GLU A 320 8.28 -25.53 14.61
CA GLU A 320 9.02 -25.19 15.82
C GLU A 320 8.20 -24.16 16.63
N PRO A 321 8.01 -24.39 17.95
CA PRO A 321 7.28 -23.46 18.78
C PRO A 321 7.99 -22.10 18.87
N ARG A 322 7.28 -21.04 18.45
CA ARG A 322 7.78 -19.67 18.41
C ARG A 322 6.71 -18.66 18.80
N LEU A 323 7.11 -17.47 19.25
CA LEU A 323 6.20 -16.37 19.53
C LEU A 323 5.42 -16.01 18.26
N SER A 324 4.16 -15.61 18.46
CA SER A 324 3.23 -15.16 17.42
C SER A 324 3.55 -13.77 16.85
N TYR A 325 4.69 -13.18 17.21
CA TYR A 325 5.22 -11.97 16.60
C TYR A 325 6.73 -12.06 16.37
N CYS A 326 7.24 -11.17 15.52
CA CYS A 326 8.65 -10.98 15.21
C CYS A 326 8.98 -9.49 15.15
N LEU A 327 10.27 -9.13 15.09
CA LEU A 327 10.68 -7.78 14.74
C LEU A 327 11.06 -7.69 13.26
N GLY A 328 10.47 -6.76 12.52
CA GLY A 328 10.70 -6.56 11.09
C GLY A 328 10.22 -5.21 10.59
N LEU A 329 10.37 -4.94 9.30
CA LEU A 329 10.11 -3.61 8.72
C LEU A 329 8.67 -3.13 8.91
N PHE A 330 7.68 -3.91 8.50
CA PHE A 330 6.28 -3.48 8.58
C PHE A 330 5.28 -4.62 8.36
N ALA A 331 4.14 -4.55 9.06
CA ALA A 331 2.91 -5.20 8.64
C ALA A 331 1.73 -4.23 8.88
N PRO A 332 0.64 -4.31 8.08
CA PRO A 332 -0.52 -3.47 8.32
C PRO A 332 -1.05 -3.64 9.74
N ASN A 333 -1.35 -2.52 10.40
CA ASN A 333 -1.77 -2.46 11.80
C ASN A 333 -0.77 -3.09 12.78
N GLN A 334 0.50 -3.23 12.40
CA GLN A 334 1.56 -3.87 13.19
C GLN A 334 1.15 -5.23 13.76
N ILE A 335 0.46 -6.01 12.92
CA ILE A 335 0.01 -7.32 13.34
C ILE A 335 1.10 -8.35 13.08
N ALA A 336 1.64 -8.89 14.17
CA ALA A 336 2.71 -9.88 14.23
C ALA A 336 4.11 -9.43 13.74
N VAL A 337 4.24 -8.20 13.24
CA VAL A 337 5.53 -7.55 12.95
C VAL A 337 5.62 -6.26 13.74
N MET A 338 6.58 -6.21 14.66
CA MET A 338 6.83 -5.10 15.58
C MET A 338 8.20 -4.49 15.31
N HIS A 339 8.50 -3.36 15.94
CA HIS A 339 9.82 -2.72 15.82
C HIS A 339 10.71 -2.89 17.05
N ALA A 340 10.14 -3.19 18.21
CA ALA A 340 10.90 -3.45 19.42
C ALA A 340 10.19 -4.40 20.39
N THR A 341 10.95 -5.03 21.27
CA THR A 341 10.43 -5.84 22.38
C THR A 341 11.41 -5.84 23.55
N ALA A 342 10.89 -6.04 24.77
CA ALA A 342 11.66 -6.34 25.95
C ALA A 342 11.31 -7.73 26.50
N PHE A 343 12.33 -8.50 26.88
CA PHE A 343 12.17 -9.79 27.57
C PHE A 343 12.77 -9.73 28.95
N PHE A 344 12.06 -10.26 29.94
CA PHE A 344 12.50 -10.25 31.32
C PHE A 344 11.86 -11.38 32.12
N ARG A 345 12.46 -11.64 33.27
CA ARG A 345 11.87 -12.48 34.32
C ARG A 345 11.17 -11.59 35.33
N GLU A 346 9.96 -11.95 35.75
CA GLU A 346 9.20 -11.16 36.71
C GLU A 346 9.96 -10.97 38.03
N GLU A 347 10.49 -12.06 38.58
CA GLU A 347 11.34 -12.07 39.78
C GLU A 347 12.85 -11.93 39.46
N GLY A 348 13.18 -11.37 38.30
CA GLY A 348 14.56 -11.19 37.84
C GLY A 348 15.14 -9.81 38.13
N THR A 349 16.42 -9.62 37.84
CA THR A 349 17.13 -8.33 37.98
C THR A 349 17.48 -7.67 36.65
N GLU A 350 17.29 -8.38 35.54
CA GLU A 350 17.74 -8.01 34.21
C GLU A 350 16.57 -8.01 33.22
N ALA A 351 16.67 -7.16 32.21
CA ALA A 351 15.81 -7.21 31.04
C ALA A 351 16.60 -7.01 29.75
N LEU A 352 16.28 -7.81 28.73
CA LEU A 352 16.84 -7.76 27.40
C LEU A 352 15.99 -6.86 26.52
N LEU A 353 16.61 -5.87 25.87
CA LEU A 353 15.99 -5.01 24.88
C LEU A 353 16.42 -5.40 23.47
N LEU A 354 15.48 -5.41 22.54
CA LEU A 354 15.70 -5.60 21.12
C LEU A 354 14.89 -4.55 20.36
N ALA A 355 15.53 -3.81 19.47
CA ALA A 355 14.86 -2.81 18.64
C ALA A 355 15.50 -2.69 17.26
N LEU A 356 14.71 -2.31 16.26
CA LEU A 356 15.20 -2.05 14.91
C LEU A 356 15.82 -0.65 14.81
N ASN A 357 16.76 -0.50 13.87
CA ASN A 357 17.46 0.74 13.59
C ASN A 357 17.60 0.94 12.08
N ARG A 358 17.83 2.18 11.61
CA ARG A 358 18.15 2.52 10.20
C ARG A 358 17.25 1.80 9.19
N LEU A 359 15.93 1.88 9.39
CA LEU A 359 14.93 1.09 8.65
C LEU A 359 15.03 1.26 7.12
N THR A 360 15.30 2.47 6.63
CA THR A 360 15.43 2.77 5.19
C THR A 360 16.58 2.01 4.51
N GLU A 361 17.58 1.61 5.27
CA GLU A 361 18.77 0.91 4.81
C GLU A 361 18.67 -0.61 4.97
N TRP A 362 17.62 -1.11 5.61
CA TRP A 362 17.37 -2.53 5.69
C TRP A 362 17.03 -3.08 4.31
N LYS A 363 17.85 -4.01 3.80
CA LYS A 363 17.70 -4.64 2.49
C LYS A 363 17.66 -6.16 2.66
N THR A 364 16.46 -6.70 2.56
CA THR A 364 16.17 -8.14 2.53
C THR A 364 16.54 -8.76 1.17
N HIS A 365 16.49 -10.09 1.06
CA HIS A 365 16.83 -10.84 -0.15
C HIS A 365 15.88 -10.55 -1.31
N GLU A 366 14.63 -10.25 -0.97
CA GLU A 366 13.60 -9.72 -1.86
C GLU A 366 13.02 -8.45 -1.25
N ARG A 367 12.63 -7.48 -2.08
CA ARG A 367 11.95 -6.28 -1.59
C ARG A 367 10.49 -6.65 -1.30
N ALA A 368 10.15 -6.71 -0.01
CA ALA A 368 8.83 -7.12 0.42
C ALA A 368 7.74 -6.17 -0.12
N LEU A 369 6.55 -6.72 -0.30
CA LEU A 369 5.35 -6.00 -0.67
C LEU A 369 4.32 -6.22 0.42
N TRP A 370 3.55 -5.18 0.76
CA TRP A 370 2.48 -5.21 1.76
C TRP A 370 2.94 -5.43 3.22
N SER A 371 3.63 -6.54 3.49
CA SER A 371 4.09 -6.97 4.81
C SER A 371 5.43 -7.70 4.73
N SER A 372 6.31 -7.45 5.69
CA SER A 372 7.57 -8.18 5.85
C SER A 372 7.42 -9.43 6.71
N PHE A 373 6.21 -9.84 7.14
CA PHE A 373 6.02 -10.93 8.11
C PHE A 373 6.71 -12.25 7.71
N ARG A 374 6.81 -12.56 6.42
CA ARG A 374 7.46 -13.77 5.89
C ARG A 374 8.97 -13.63 5.65
N ALA A 375 9.53 -12.44 5.76
CA ALA A 375 10.97 -12.25 5.60
C ALA A 375 11.71 -13.14 6.61
N THR A 376 12.62 -13.96 6.10
CA THR A 376 13.51 -14.81 6.92
C THR A 376 14.47 -13.98 7.77
N GLU A 377 14.66 -12.73 7.36
CA GLU A 377 15.56 -11.73 7.94
C GLU A 377 14.98 -11.02 9.17
N ASN A 378 13.67 -11.15 9.41
CA ASN A 378 13.06 -10.66 10.64
C ASN A 378 13.68 -11.35 11.85
N LEU A 379 13.69 -10.66 12.98
CA LEU A 379 14.11 -11.23 14.26
C LEU A 379 12.96 -12.06 14.83
N ARG A 380 13.09 -13.38 14.80
CA ARG A 380 12.05 -14.32 15.28
C ARG A 380 12.42 -14.91 16.63
N PHE A 381 11.43 -15.21 17.46
CA PHE A 381 11.64 -15.61 18.85
C PHE A 381 11.06 -16.99 19.11
N TYR A 382 11.86 -17.92 19.63
CA TYR A 382 11.50 -19.34 19.80
C TYR A 382 11.43 -19.73 21.28
N SER A 383 10.59 -20.72 21.59
CA SER A 383 10.48 -21.37 22.90
C SER A 383 10.41 -22.89 22.70
N LEU A 384 11.52 -23.60 22.92
CA LEU A 384 11.57 -25.05 22.75
C LEU A 384 11.23 -25.77 24.06
N SER A 385 10.10 -26.47 24.07
CA SER A 385 9.57 -27.17 25.26
C SER A 385 10.43 -28.34 25.73
N GLN A 386 11.20 -28.97 24.84
CA GLN A 386 12.01 -30.16 25.18
C GLN A 386 13.28 -29.83 25.98
N ASP A 387 13.86 -28.64 25.78
CA ASP A 387 15.16 -28.25 26.36
C ASP A 387 15.11 -26.93 27.17
N GLY A 388 13.94 -26.29 27.26
CA GLY A 388 13.77 -24.98 27.91
C GLY A 388 14.50 -23.83 27.21
N GLN A 389 14.93 -24.00 25.96
CA GLN A 389 15.68 -22.99 25.23
C GLN A 389 14.75 -21.90 24.69
N LYS A 390 15.07 -20.65 25.03
CA LYS A 390 14.46 -19.45 24.46
C LYS A 390 15.53 -18.66 23.72
N TYR A 391 15.28 -18.34 22.45
CA TYR A 391 16.29 -17.70 21.60
C TYR A 391 15.68 -16.89 20.48
N MET A 392 16.45 -15.94 19.97
CA MET A 392 16.15 -15.18 18.76
C MET A 392 16.90 -15.79 17.58
N THR A 393 16.29 -15.79 16.39
CA THR A 393 16.98 -16.04 15.12
C THR A 393 16.88 -14.86 14.17
N ALA A 394 17.95 -14.62 13.42
CA ALA A 394 17.96 -13.69 12.31
C ALA A 394 18.53 -14.39 11.06
N GLY A 395 17.71 -14.60 10.04
CA GLY A 395 18.13 -15.25 8.80
C GLY A 395 19.23 -14.46 8.10
N LEU A 396 20.24 -15.15 7.59
CA LEU A 396 21.35 -14.54 6.86
C LEU A 396 21.04 -14.44 5.35
N ALA A 397 19.79 -14.54 4.93
CA ALA A 397 19.40 -14.10 3.60
C ALA A 397 19.41 -12.56 3.54
N GLY A 398 19.64 -11.98 2.35
CA GLY A 398 19.56 -10.53 2.15
C GLY A 398 20.89 -9.83 1.98
N ARG A 399 20.89 -8.52 2.21
CA ARG A 399 22.07 -7.66 1.98
C ARG A 399 22.48 -6.92 3.24
N ASN A 400 21.58 -6.13 3.82
CA ASN A 400 21.89 -5.30 4.97
C ASN A 400 20.78 -5.36 6.02
N ARG A 401 21.15 -5.44 7.30
CA ARG A 401 20.21 -5.39 8.43
C ARG A 401 20.80 -4.58 9.58
N PHE A 402 19.96 -3.83 10.27
CA PHE A 402 20.36 -2.93 11.36
C PHE A 402 19.42 -3.04 12.55
N TRP A 403 19.97 -3.38 13.71
CA TRP A 403 19.21 -3.57 14.94
C TRP A 403 20.12 -3.37 16.15
N VAL A 404 19.51 -3.36 17.33
CA VAL A 404 20.22 -3.23 18.60
C VAL A 404 19.83 -4.35 19.54
N VAL A 405 20.76 -4.69 20.42
CA VAL A 405 20.51 -5.52 21.59
C VAL A 405 21.10 -4.86 22.82
N GLY A 406 20.34 -4.82 23.92
CA GLY A 406 20.76 -4.17 25.16
C GLY A 406 20.33 -4.92 26.40
N LEU A 407 20.97 -4.59 27.52
CA LEU A 407 20.62 -5.10 28.85
C LEU A 407 20.43 -3.93 29.81
N ILE A 408 19.28 -3.89 30.46
CA ILE A 408 18.92 -2.87 31.44
C ILE A 408 18.47 -3.53 32.76
N PRO A 409 18.53 -2.80 33.89
CA PRO A 409 17.88 -3.24 35.12
C PRO A 409 16.40 -3.57 34.90
N ARG A 410 15.93 -4.67 35.49
CA ARG A 410 14.51 -5.08 35.43
C ARG A 410 13.54 -3.97 35.86
N ASP A 411 13.95 -3.14 36.82
CA ASP A 411 13.14 -2.04 37.35
C ASP A 411 12.80 -0.97 36.30
N GLU A 412 13.59 -0.84 35.23
CA GLU A 412 13.34 0.11 34.15
C GLU A 412 12.23 -0.35 33.19
N VAL A 413 11.82 -1.63 33.23
CA VAL A 413 10.72 -2.18 32.41
C VAL A 413 9.34 -1.98 33.04
N LYS A 414 9.27 -1.42 34.26
CA LYS A 414 8.00 -1.16 34.94
C LYS A 414 7.25 0.00 34.26
N ILE A 415 6.15 -0.32 33.57
CA ILE A 415 5.19 0.69 33.12
C ILE A 415 4.24 1.01 34.29
N PRO A 416 4.02 2.28 34.64
CA PRO A 416 2.94 2.68 35.56
C PRO A 416 1.59 2.11 35.09
N ILE A 417 1.09 1.10 35.79
CA ILE A 417 -0.19 0.46 35.46
C ILE A 417 -1.32 1.36 35.97
N VAL A 418 -2.19 1.83 35.06
CA VAL A 418 -3.57 2.18 35.47
C VAL A 418 -4.31 0.87 35.60
N THR A 419 -4.43 0.36 36.82
CA THR A 419 -5.29 -0.80 37.07
C THR A 419 -6.72 -0.39 36.73
N GLY A 420 -7.42 -1.19 35.94
CA GLY A 420 -8.81 -0.94 35.49
C GLY A 420 -9.86 -0.91 36.60
N THR A 421 -9.43 -0.72 37.85
CA THR A 421 -10.24 -0.66 39.06
C THR A 421 -10.35 0.75 39.64
N SER A 422 -9.76 1.78 39.03
CA SER A 422 -10.00 3.15 39.53
C SER A 422 -11.46 3.55 39.25
N PRO A 423 -12.22 4.04 40.25
CA PRO A 423 -13.62 4.46 40.10
C PRO A 423 -13.83 5.52 38.99
N GLU A 424 -12.76 6.24 38.64
CA GLU A 424 -12.74 7.27 37.61
C GLU A 424 -12.90 6.71 36.18
N VAL A 425 -12.55 5.45 35.93
CA VAL A 425 -12.70 4.80 34.61
C VAL A 425 -14.13 4.31 34.36
N GLN A 426 -14.91 4.04 35.42
CA GLN A 426 -16.28 3.52 35.31
C GLN A 426 -17.39 4.58 35.40
N ALA A 427 -17.11 5.79 35.87
CA ALA A 427 -18.15 6.76 36.22
C ALA A 427 -18.68 7.64 35.05
N GLU A 428 -18.04 7.66 33.88
CA GLU A 428 -18.43 8.55 32.77
C GLU A 428 -18.82 7.75 31.51
N GLY A 429 -20.12 7.46 31.36
CA GLY A 429 -20.72 6.73 30.24
C GLY A 429 -20.70 7.47 28.89
N SER A 430 -19.51 7.82 28.38
CA SER A 430 -19.31 8.37 27.02
C SER A 430 -18.28 7.54 26.24
N ASN A 431 -18.24 7.65 24.91
CA ASN A 431 -17.38 6.88 24.00
C ASN A 431 -15.86 7.16 24.10
N SER A 432 -15.32 7.61 25.24
CA SER A 432 -13.88 7.88 25.39
C SER A 432 -13.23 7.62 26.78
N PRO A 433 -13.60 6.60 27.58
CA PRO A 433 -12.78 6.16 28.72
C PRO A 433 -11.43 5.57 28.26
N TRP A 434 -11.37 5.03 27.04
CA TRP A 434 -10.21 4.32 26.47
C TRP A 434 -9.02 5.23 26.16
N ARG A 435 -9.29 6.40 25.57
CA ARG A 435 -8.24 7.41 25.27
C ARG A 435 -7.58 7.93 26.54
N ARG A 436 -8.28 7.93 27.69
CA ARG A 436 -7.78 8.45 28.97
C ARG A 436 -6.95 7.42 29.76
N ALA A 437 -7.30 6.13 29.69
CA ALA A 437 -6.55 5.07 30.38
C ALA A 437 -5.16 4.84 29.75
N ILE A 438 -5.07 4.89 28.41
CA ILE A 438 -3.79 4.67 27.71
C ILE A 438 -2.86 5.89 27.79
N THR A 439 -3.41 7.11 27.85
CA THR A 439 -2.65 8.35 28.06
C THR A 439 -2.07 8.51 29.48
N LYS A 440 -2.23 7.56 30.40
CA LYS A 440 -1.64 7.68 31.75
C LYS A 440 -0.47 6.74 31.99
N ALA A 441 -0.25 5.73 31.15
CA ALA A 441 0.75 4.67 31.39
C ALA A 441 2.18 5.03 30.90
N GLY A 442 2.35 5.84 29.86
CA GLY A 442 3.68 6.07 29.23
C GLY A 442 4.09 4.98 28.23
N ALA A 443 5.16 5.19 27.47
CA ALA A 443 5.82 4.13 26.71
C ALA A 443 6.72 3.26 27.58
N GLY A 444 6.84 1.98 27.25
CA GLY A 444 7.88 1.09 27.74
C GLY A 444 9.29 1.49 27.24
N PRO A 445 10.35 0.93 27.85
CA PRO A 445 11.72 1.21 27.46
C PRO A 445 12.06 0.77 26.03
N GLU A 446 11.42 -0.29 25.51
CA GLU A 446 11.64 -0.81 24.16
C GLU A 446 11.10 0.14 23.07
N SER A 447 9.90 0.70 23.27
CA SER A 447 9.31 1.66 22.34
C SER A 447 10.03 3.01 22.38
N ARG A 448 10.49 3.43 23.58
CA ARG A 448 11.37 4.60 23.75
C ARG A 448 12.69 4.43 23.05
N LEU A 449 13.32 3.26 23.15
CA LEU A 449 14.57 2.95 22.46
C LEU A 449 14.38 2.98 20.94
N PHE A 450 13.34 2.33 20.41
CA PHE A 450 13.04 2.39 18.97
C PHE A 450 12.84 3.82 18.48
N SER A 451 12.04 4.60 19.20
CA SER A 451 11.81 6.02 18.94
C SER A 451 13.12 6.81 18.93
N GLN A 452 13.95 6.66 19.97
CA GLN A 452 15.25 7.32 20.09
C GLN A 452 16.20 6.94 18.96
N LEU A 453 16.18 5.70 18.48
CA LEU A 453 17.06 5.25 17.39
C LEU A 453 16.66 5.81 16.02
N ASN A 454 15.38 6.18 15.86
CA ASN A 454 14.82 6.56 14.57
C ASN A 454 14.25 7.99 14.64
N GLU A 455 12.94 8.13 14.86
CA GLU A 455 12.19 9.39 14.71
C GLU A 455 12.58 10.48 15.74
N TRP A 456 13.05 10.09 16.91
CA TRP A 456 13.36 11.00 18.04
C TRP A 456 14.86 11.12 18.32
N SER A 457 15.73 10.61 17.44
CA SER A 457 17.17 10.85 17.58
C SER A 457 17.51 12.34 17.33
N LEU A 458 18.51 12.85 18.03
CA LEU A 458 19.07 14.19 17.85
C LEU A 458 19.64 14.37 16.45
N ASN A 459 20.19 13.31 15.84
CA ASN A 459 20.60 13.37 14.43
C ASN A 459 19.38 13.55 13.53
N ALA A 460 18.33 12.75 13.68
CA ALA A 460 17.10 12.92 12.90
C ALA A 460 16.46 14.29 13.14
N TYR A 461 16.51 14.83 14.37
CA TYR A 461 16.07 16.18 14.66
C TYR A 461 16.87 17.24 13.89
N LYS A 462 18.20 17.20 14.01
CA LYS A 462 19.14 18.09 13.33
C LYS A 462 19.04 18.00 11.80
N ASP A 463 18.94 16.79 11.25
CA ASP A 463 18.95 16.52 9.80
C ASP A 463 17.64 16.90 9.10
N ARG A 464 16.63 17.36 9.86
CA ARG A 464 15.44 18.03 9.30
C ARG A 464 15.74 19.43 8.76
N ALA A 465 16.97 19.95 8.91
CA ALA A 465 17.36 21.30 8.50
C ALA A 465 16.45 22.36 9.13
N VAL A 466 16.35 22.31 10.47
CA VAL A 466 15.42 23.09 11.29
C VAL A 466 15.56 24.61 11.10
N ASP A 467 16.74 25.07 10.71
CA ASP A 467 17.08 26.45 10.46
C ASP A 467 17.14 26.75 8.97
N TRP A 468 16.10 27.42 8.46
CA TRP A 468 16.11 27.99 7.11
C TRP A 468 15.35 29.33 7.07
N PRO A 469 15.77 30.28 6.21
CA PRO A 469 15.02 31.50 5.96
C PRO A 469 13.65 31.19 5.37
N GLU A 470 12.58 31.64 6.03
CA GLU A 470 11.23 31.52 5.51
C GLU A 470 10.81 32.78 4.76
N THR A 471 10.14 32.58 3.63
CA THR A 471 9.59 33.65 2.81
C THR A 471 8.09 33.76 3.07
N LEU A 472 7.68 34.84 3.74
CA LEU A 472 6.27 35.10 4.05
C LEU A 472 5.51 35.80 2.90
N SER A 473 6.23 36.41 1.96
CA SER A 473 5.64 37.20 0.87
C SER A 473 5.04 36.36 -0.26
N ALA A 474 5.20 35.04 -0.25
CA ALA A 474 4.57 34.16 -1.23
C ALA A 474 3.10 33.95 -0.86
N SER A 475 2.20 34.01 -1.85
CA SER A 475 0.80 33.62 -1.65
C SER A 475 0.76 32.27 -0.92
N PRO A 476 -0.04 32.13 0.15
CA PRO A 476 -0.06 30.88 0.87
C PRO A 476 -0.67 29.79 -0.03
N PHE A 477 -0.01 28.65 -0.13
CA PHE A 477 -0.64 27.45 -0.66
C PHE A 477 -1.86 27.13 0.23
N ASN A 478 -3.05 27.14 -0.37
CA ASN A 478 -4.27 26.74 0.32
C ASN A 478 -4.46 25.24 0.07
N ALA A 479 -3.99 24.40 0.98
CA ALA A 479 -4.03 22.96 0.79
C ALA A 479 -5.47 22.48 0.49
N PRO A 480 -5.67 21.68 -0.56
CA PRO A 480 -6.98 21.11 -0.88
C PRO A 480 -7.53 20.19 0.20
N ASN A 481 -8.81 19.90 0.05
CA ASN A 481 -9.68 19.33 1.05
C ASN A 481 -9.62 17.79 1.11
N PHE A 482 -9.35 17.22 2.28
CA PHE A 482 -9.46 15.76 2.52
C PHE A 482 -10.85 15.29 2.95
N PHE A 483 -11.82 16.17 3.20
CA PHE A 483 -13.12 15.81 3.80
C PHE A 483 -14.26 16.71 3.31
N SER A 484 -15.43 16.16 2.94
CA SER A 484 -16.62 16.91 2.46
C SER A 484 -16.87 18.29 3.13
N GLU A 485 -17.39 19.26 2.38
CA GLU A 485 -17.72 20.66 2.78
C GLU A 485 -18.38 20.82 4.16
N ALA A 486 -19.16 19.86 4.67
CA ALA A 486 -19.79 19.97 5.99
C ALA A 486 -18.82 19.83 7.19
N ASN A 487 -17.71 19.09 7.02
CA ASN A 487 -16.66 18.98 8.05
C ASN A 487 -15.65 20.15 7.98
N TYR A 488 -15.75 20.96 6.93
CA TYR A 488 -14.87 22.07 6.59
C TYR A 488 -14.92 23.18 7.64
N GLU A 489 -16.10 23.69 8.00
CA GLU A 489 -16.19 24.84 8.91
C GLU A 489 -15.69 24.52 10.34
N GLN A 490 -15.91 23.30 10.81
CA GLN A 490 -15.58 22.89 12.17
C GLN A 490 -14.08 22.64 12.40
N TRP A 491 -13.38 22.09 11.39
CA TRP A 491 -11.95 21.72 11.51
C TRP A 491 -11.00 22.67 10.75
N PHE A 492 -11.47 23.40 9.74
CA PHE A 492 -10.61 24.12 8.79
C PHE A 492 -10.75 25.65 8.83
N SER A 493 -11.50 26.19 9.78
CA SER A 493 -11.53 27.64 9.97
C SER A 493 -10.14 28.14 10.36
N LYS A 494 -9.74 29.28 9.78
CA LYS A 494 -8.53 29.99 10.22
C LYS A 494 -8.63 30.13 11.74
N PRO A 495 -7.65 29.60 12.49
CA PRO A 495 -7.71 29.62 13.94
C PRO A 495 -7.79 31.07 14.40
N SER A 496 -8.60 31.33 15.43
CA SER A 496 -8.81 32.69 15.93
C SER A 496 -7.55 33.28 16.57
N SER A 497 -6.61 32.42 16.99
CA SER A 497 -5.30 32.77 17.53
C SER A 497 -4.28 31.65 17.30
N TYR A 498 -3.00 31.92 17.58
CA TYR A 498 -1.98 30.87 17.63
C TYR A 498 -2.30 29.78 18.67
N ASP A 499 -2.83 30.16 19.83
CA ASP A 499 -3.14 29.19 20.89
C ASP A 499 -4.27 28.23 20.48
N ASP A 500 -5.26 28.73 19.72
CA ASP A 500 -6.30 27.89 19.13
C ASP A 500 -5.71 26.88 18.12
N TYR A 501 -4.74 27.33 17.31
CA TYR A 501 -3.99 26.43 16.44
C TYR A 501 -3.18 25.40 17.24
N ASP A 502 -2.39 25.82 18.23
CA ASP A 502 -1.48 24.94 18.96
C ASP A 502 -2.24 23.87 19.75
N ALA A 503 -3.41 24.22 20.29
CA ALA A 503 -4.30 23.30 20.99
C ALA A 503 -4.95 22.26 20.06
N LYS A 504 -5.33 22.64 18.83
CA LYS A 504 -6.00 21.75 17.87
C LYS A 504 -5.01 20.94 17.02
N TRP A 505 -3.95 21.58 16.55
CA TRP A 505 -3.12 21.12 15.43
C TRP A 505 -1.62 21.11 15.73
N GLY A 506 -1.15 21.98 16.64
CA GLY A 506 0.26 22.15 16.94
C GLY A 506 0.83 21.14 17.95
N GLY A 507 1.88 21.57 18.66
CA GLY A 507 2.65 20.75 19.59
C GLY A 507 1.85 20.35 20.83
N ASN A 508 0.81 21.10 21.18
CA ASN A 508 -0.09 20.79 22.29
C ASN A 508 -1.34 20.00 21.87
N SER A 509 -1.49 19.68 20.58
CA SER A 509 -2.60 18.85 20.11
C SER A 509 -2.58 17.48 20.79
N GLY A 510 -3.75 17.01 21.22
CA GLY A 510 -3.86 15.72 21.93
C GLY A 510 -3.27 14.55 21.13
N PHE A 511 -3.36 14.59 19.80
CA PHE A 511 -2.74 13.60 18.92
C PHE A 511 -1.21 13.66 18.93
N PHE A 512 -0.61 14.84 18.74
CA PHE A 512 0.84 14.96 18.70
C PHE A 512 1.46 14.71 20.07
N ARG A 513 0.81 15.20 21.14
CA ARG A 513 1.18 14.85 22.51
C ARG A 513 1.14 13.35 22.77
N GLN A 514 0.21 12.61 22.14
CA GLN A 514 0.16 11.16 22.30
C GLN A 514 1.40 10.47 21.72
N ILE A 515 1.82 10.88 20.53
CA ILE A 515 3.05 10.41 19.90
C ILE A 515 4.26 10.70 20.80
N VAL A 516 4.41 11.96 21.23
CA VAL A 516 5.60 12.42 21.96
C VAL A 516 5.68 11.82 23.36
N LEU A 517 4.60 11.91 24.15
CA LEU A 517 4.61 11.56 25.57
C LEU A 517 4.50 10.05 25.82
N TYR A 518 3.87 9.32 24.91
CA TYR A 518 3.69 7.88 25.06
C TYR A 518 4.59 7.08 24.11
N SER A 519 5.51 7.74 23.39
CA SER A 519 6.37 7.15 22.35
C SER A 519 5.62 6.11 21.52
N TRP A 520 4.39 6.47 21.14
CA TRP A 520 3.55 5.60 20.33
C TRP A 520 4.22 5.48 18.98
N ASP A 521 4.59 4.26 18.66
CA ASP A 521 5.12 3.90 17.35
C ASP A 521 4.15 4.43 16.27
N PHE A 522 4.70 5.25 15.38
CA PHE A 522 3.93 5.95 14.35
C PHE A 522 3.23 5.00 13.39
N GLY A 523 3.74 3.77 13.25
CA GLY A 523 3.11 2.70 12.47
C GLY A 523 1.85 2.11 13.12
N LEU A 524 1.52 2.47 14.36
CA LEU A 524 0.31 2.03 15.10
C LEU A 524 -0.97 2.71 14.61
N GLY A 525 -0.86 3.92 14.05
CA GLY A 525 -2.00 4.68 13.56
C GLY A 525 -2.34 4.30 12.13
N GLY A 526 -3.53 3.72 11.91
CA GLY A 526 -4.09 3.64 10.56
C GLY A 526 -4.05 5.01 9.85
N SER A 527 -4.02 4.98 8.52
CA SER A 527 -4.01 6.14 7.60
C SER A 527 -4.87 7.34 8.01
N VAL A 528 -5.98 7.10 8.71
CA VAL A 528 -6.91 8.11 9.23
C VAL A 528 -6.21 9.20 10.05
N ALA A 529 -5.15 8.87 10.81
CA ALA A 529 -4.39 9.87 11.56
C ALA A 529 -3.60 10.82 10.65
N TYR A 530 -3.07 10.30 9.53
CA TYR A 530 -2.28 11.04 8.56
C TYR A 530 -3.11 11.90 7.61
N ARG A 531 -4.39 11.58 7.39
CA ARG A 531 -5.31 12.43 6.60
C ARG A 531 -5.45 13.84 7.17
N ASN A 532 -5.23 14.00 8.48
CA ASN A 532 -5.27 15.29 9.13
C ASN A 532 -3.95 16.06 9.04
N VAL A 533 -2.85 15.45 8.58
CA VAL A 533 -1.53 16.10 8.54
C VAL A 533 -1.49 17.18 7.46
N PRO A 534 -1.90 16.94 6.19
CA PRO A 534 -1.93 18.00 5.18
C PRO A 534 -2.73 19.24 5.59
N ILE A 535 -3.81 19.05 6.34
CA ILE A 535 -4.62 20.14 6.90
C ILE A 535 -3.76 21.07 7.77
N ARG A 536 -2.87 20.53 8.60
CA ARG A 536 -2.00 21.31 9.49
C ARG A 536 -1.06 22.21 8.70
N PHE A 537 -0.54 21.71 7.58
CA PHE A 537 0.28 22.49 6.65
C PHE A 537 -0.53 23.62 6.00
N GLY A 538 -1.75 23.34 5.51
CA GLY A 538 -2.63 24.35 4.93
C GLY A 538 -3.01 25.45 5.93
N VAL A 539 -3.44 25.08 7.14
CA VAL A 539 -3.78 26.04 8.20
C VAL A 539 -2.57 26.88 8.62
N TYR A 540 -1.38 26.27 8.68
CA TYR A 540 -0.13 27.00 8.89
C TYR A 540 0.10 28.04 7.79
N ALA A 541 0.02 27.63 6.52
CA ALA A 541 0.29 28.49 5.37
C ALA A 541 -0.59 29.75 5.38
N ILE A 542 -1.89 29.65 5.66
CA ILE A 542 -2.83 30.79 5.68
C ILE A 542 -2.76 31.66 6.95
N SER A 543 -2.08 31.18 7.99
CA SER A 543 -2.06 31.84 9.31
C SER A 543 -0.71 32.43 9.69
N ARG A 544 0.39 31.93 9.10
CA ARG A 544 1.78 32.23 9.51
C ARG A 544 2.15 33.71 9.54
N ASP A 545 1.53 34.54 8.72
CA ASP A 545 1.80 35.98 8.66
C ASP A 545 1.34 36.74 9.91
N ALA A 546 0.33 36.20 10.61
CA ALA A 546 -0.19 36.78 11.85
C ALA A 546 0.59 36.32 13.09
N TRP A 547 1.56 35.43 12.94
CA TRP A 547 2.27 34.79 14.05
C TRP A 547 3.66 35.39 14.23
N THR A 548 4.21 35.26 15.45
CA THR A 548 5.59 35.64 15.72
C THR A 548 6.57 34.65 15.08
N GLN A 549 7.83 35.05 14.93
CA GLN A 549 8.87 34.14 14.44
C GLN A 549 9.00 32.89 15.32
N GLU A 550 8.90 33.05 16.64
CA GLU A 550 8.96 31.94 17.60
C GLU A 550 7.82 30.94 17.38
N GLN A 551 6.58 31.44 17.25
CA GLN A 551 5.39 30.64 16.95
C GLN A 551 5.52 29.87 15.63
N ARG A 552 6.04 30.54 14.59
CA ARG A 552 6.31 29.91 13.30
C ARG A 552 7.38 28.83 13.40
N ASN A 553 8.52 29.12 14.05
CA ASN A 553 9.60 28.16 14.21
C ASN A 553 9.11 26.89 14.93
N ARG A 554 8.36 27.06 16.02
CA ARG A 554 7.78 25.93 16.76
C ARG A 554 6.87 25.08 15.89
N THR A 555 5.95 25.72 15.17
CA THR A 555 5.00 25.01 14.31
C THR A 555 5.70 24.29 13.15
N ARG A 556 6.65 24.97 12.50
CA ARG A 556 7.45 24.42 11.41
C ARG A 556 8.17 23.14 11.81
N GLN A 557 8.73 23.07 13.03
CA GLN A 557 9.38 21.83 13.48
C GLN A 557 8.42 20.66 13.64
N VAL A 558 7.21 20.90 14.15
CA VAL A 558 6.17 19.87 14.23
C VAL A 558 5.79 19.37 12.83
N LEU A 559 5.66 20.28 11.86
CA LEU A 559 5.35 19.93 10.47
C LEU A 559 6.51 19.18 9.79
N LEU A 560 7.76 19.60 10.00
CA LEU A 560 8.95 18.91 9.49
C LEU A 560 9.09 17.49 10.06
N PHE A 561 8.72 17.30 11.32
CA PHE A 561 8.67 15.97 11.91
C PHE A 561 7.68 15.06 11.15
N PHE A 562 6.48 15.55 10.82
CA PHE A 562 5.52 14.77 10.03
C PHE A 562 6.04 14.47 8.62
N ALA A 563 6.67 15.44 7.95
CA ALA A 563 7.28 15.20 6.64
C ALA A 563 8.38 14.12 6.71
N ALA A 564 9.24 14.18 7.73
CA ALA A 564 10.30 13.19 7.92
C ALA A 564 9.76 11.77 8.24
N SER A 565 8.71 11.66 9.06
CA SER A 565 8.07 10.36 9.35
C SER A 565 7.37 9.79 8.11
N SER A 566 6.68 10.63 7.33
CA SER A 566 6.08 10.23 6.04
C SER A 566 7.11 9.84 4.99
N GLU A 567 8.29 10.47 4.96
CA GLU A 567 9.37 10.09 4.05
C GLU A 567 10.02 8.76 4.46
N GLY A 568 10.28 8.61 5.77
CA GLY A 568 10.98 7.46 6.34
C GLY A 568 10.22 6.14 6.26
N ASP A 569 10.83 5.13 6.88
CA ASP A 569 10.36 3.75 6.85
C ASP A 569 9.79 3.25 8.19
N ALA A 570 9.70 4.14 9.19
CA ALA A 570 9.03 3.85 10.47
C ALA A 570 7.50 3.74 10.33
N SER A 571 6.93 4.46 9.35
CA SER A 571 5.50 4.44 9.05
C SER A 571 5.26 4.28 7.56
N GLN A 572 4.70 3.15 7.17
CA GLN A 572 4.49 2.76 5.77
C GLN A 572 5.77 2.90 4.92
N PRO A 573 6.74 1.98 5.08
CA PRO A 573 7.99 2.01 4.35
C PRO A 573 7.82 2.02 2.83
N HIS A 574 8.75 2.72 2.19
CA HIS A 574 8.94 2.72 0.74
C HIS A 574 10.39 2.34 0.39
N HIS A 575 11.39 2.77 1.16
CA HIS A 575 12.79 2.59 0.78
C HIS A 575 13.26 1.14 0.91
N SER A 576 12.86 0.45 1.96
CA SER A 576 13.21 -0.94 2.29
C SER A 576 12.23 -1.97 1.72
N MET A 577 10.97 -1.57 1.55
CA MET A 577 9.88 -2.39 1.02
C MET A 577 8.76 -1.48 0.48
N LEU A 578 7.84 -1.99 -0.33
CA LEU A 578 6.62 -1.26 -0.69
C LEU A 578 5.50 -1.68 0.27
N SER A 579 5.25 -0.84 1.28
CA SER A 579 4.38 -1.19 2.40
C SER A 579 2.88 -1.12 2.13
N GLY A 580 2.14 -1.82 3.00
CA GLY A 580 0.78 -1.46 3.40
C GLY A 580 -0.33 -1.62 2.36
N HIS A 581 -1.54 -1.28 2.80
CA HIS A 581 -2.71 -1.20 1.94
C HIS A 581 -2.47 -0.10 0.87
N PRO A 582 -2.51 -0.42 -0.42
CA PRO A 582 -2.25 0.51 -1.52
C PRO A 582 -3.11 1.78 -1.43
N ASN A 583 -4.36 1.68 -0.96
CA ASN A 583 -5.26 2.81 -0.76
C ASN A 583 -4.79 3.83 0.28
N PHE A 584 -3.97 3.40 1.23
CA PHE A 584 -3.51 4.22 2.34
C PHE A 584 -2.10 4.76 2.15
N LEU A 585 -1.33 4.21 1.21
CA LEU A 585 0.02 4.66 0.95
C LEU A 585 0.05 6.11 0.47
N MET A 586 -0.86 6.48 -0.44
CA MET A 586 -0.94 7.84 -0.96
C MET A 586 -1.46 8.85 0.09
N ASP A 587 -2.28 8.42 1.06
CA ASP A 587 -2.68 9.28 2.20
C ASP A 587 -1.44 9.75 3.00
N ILE A 588 -0.48 8.85 3.25
CA ILE A 588 0.70 9.16 4.05
C ILE A 588 1.77 9.87 3.23
N LYS A 589 2.04 9.39 2.01
CA LYS A 589 3.12 9.92 1.18
C LYS A 589 2.78 11.27 0.56
N SER A 590 1.50 11.62 0.39
CA SER A 590 1.06 12.96 -0.06
C SER A 590 1.47 14.11 0.87
N VAL A 591 1.83 13.82 2.13
CA VAL A 591 2.42 14.82 3.04
C VAL A 591 3.70 15.45 2.46
N LEU A 592 4.46 14.70 1.65
CA LEU A 592 5.70 15.18 1.05
C LEU A 592 5.45 16.30 0.02
N PRO A 593 4.60 16.12 -1.02
CA PRO A 593 4.12 17.20 -1.87
C PRO A 593 3.61 18.43 -1.10
N VAL A 594 2.80 18.22 -0.07
CA VAL A 594 2.23 19.32 0.73
C VAL A 594 3.33 20.10 1.47
N ALA A 595 4.33 19.40 1.99
CA ALA A 595 5.50 20.01 2.59
C ALA A 595 6.31 20.83 1.58
N CYS A 596 6.44 20.36 0.33
CA CYS A 596 7.07 21.13 -0.76
C CYS A 596 6.32 22.43 -1.04
N ALA A 597 4.99 22.37 -1.20
CA ALA A 597 4.17 23.55 -1.47
C ALA A 597 4.18 24.56 -0.30
N THR A 598 4.21 24.06 0.94
CA THR A 598 4.22 24.91 2.15
C THR A 598 5.61 25.52 2.40
N PHE A 599 6.67 24.76 2.12
CA PHE A 599 8.06 25.12 2.36
C PHE A 599 8.92 25.02 1.10
N PRO A 600 8.63 25.80 0.05
CA PRO A 600 9.28 25.63 -1.27
C PRO A 600 10.79 25.89 -1.25
N ASN A 601 11.26 26.76 -0.33
CA ASN A 601 12.68 27.09 -0.17
C ASN A 601 13.40 26.23 0.87
N HIS A 602 12.74 25.20 1.42
CA HIS A 602 13.39 24.28 2.35
C HIS A 602 14.47 23.48 1.63
N PRO A 603 15.66 23.24 2.23
CA PRO A 603 16.75 22.50 1.58
C PRO A 603 16.37 21.08 1.11
N ARG A 604 15.33 20.50 1.72
CA ARG A 604 14.81 19.16 1.41
C ARG A 604 13.57 19.14 0.50
N ALA A 605 13.05 20.28 0.07
CA ALA A 605 11.84 20.31 -0.76
C ALA A 605 11.98 19.46 -2.03
N LYS A 606 13.12 19.58 -2.74
CA LYS A 606 13.39 18.74 -3.91
C LYS A 606 13.45 17.25 -3.57
N SER A 607 14.13 16.86 -2.48
CA SER A 607 14.23 15.44 -2.11
C SER A 607 12.89 14.85 -1.72
N TRP A 608 12.02 15.62 -1.07
CA TRP A 608 10.65 15.18 -0.75
C TRP A 608 9.81 14.96 -2.00
N ARG A 609 9.88 15.89 -2.96
CA ARG A 609 9.25 15.75 -4.27
C ARG A 609 9.73 14.47 -4.98
N ASP A 610 11.04 14.26 -5.04
CA ASP A 610 11.61 13.08 -5.72
C ASP A 610 11.28 11.77 -5.00
N SER A 611 11.27 11.77 -3.66
CA SER A 611 10.87 10.60 -2.86
C SER A 611 9.40 10.24 -3.08
N PHE A 612 8.52 11.23 -3.20
CA PHE A 612 7.11 10.99 -3.51
C PHE A 612 6.94 10.44 -4.92
N MET A 613 7.55 11.07 -5.94
CA MET A 613 7.42 10.61 -7.33
C MET A 613 7.94 9.19 -7.51
N SER A 614 9.08 8.85 -6.88
CA SER A 614 9.59 7.48 -6.88
C SER A 614 8.60 6.48 -6.26
N CYS A 615 7.92 6.85 -5.18
CA CYS A 615 6.92 5.99 -4.54
C CYS A 615 5.65 5.88 -5.38
N TYR A 616 5.20 6.98 -5.97
CA TYR A 616 4.02 7.05 -6.82
C TYR A 616 4.18 6.21 -8.09
N ASP A 617 5.32 6.34 -8.78
CA ASP A 617 5.59 5.59 -10.00
C ASP A 617 5.67 4.09 -9.75
N GLU A 618 6.33 3.67 -8.66
CA GLU A 618 6.38 2.25 -8.27
C GLU A 618 5.02 1.73 -7.79
N TRP A 619 4.25 2.55 -7.09
CA TRP A 619 2.91 2.20 -6.62
C TRP A 619 1.97 1.91 -7.80
N LEU A 620 1.92 2.79 -8.80
CA LEU A 620 1.18 2.52 -10.04
C LEU A 620 1.76 1.28 -10.74
N ASP A 621 3.08 1.18 -10.83
CA ASP A 621 3.70 0.07 -11.54
C ASP A 621 3.29 -1.29 -10.97
N ARG A 622 3.28 -1.38 -9.63
CA ARG A 622 3.07 -2.64 -8.94
C ARG A 622 1.61 -3.02 -8.76
N TYR A 623 0.71 -2.03 -8.66
CA TYR A 623 -0.70 -2.25 -8.33
C TYR A 623 -1.66 -2.09 -9.51
N ASP A 624 -1.25 -1.45 -10.61
CA ASP A 624 -2.01 -1.46 -11.86
C ASP A 624 -1.69 -2.68 -12.72
N ARG A 625 -2.74 -3.37 -13.17
CA ARG A 625 -2.59 -4.37 -14.23
C ARG A 625 -2.22 -3.70 -15.53
N LYS A 626 -1.33 -4.34 -16.29
CA LYS A 626 -0.93 -3.88 -17.61
C LYS A 626 -1.85 -4.46 -18.69
N ASP A 627 -1.85 -3.82 -19.84
CA ASP A 627 -2.44 -4.37 -21.06
C ASP A 627 -1.81 -5.73 -21.38
N VAL A 628 -2.59 -6.65 -21.94
CA VAL A 628 -2.07 -7.87 -22.57
C VAL A 628 -2.50 -7.87 -24.03
N PRO A 629 -1.70 -7.27 -24.93
CA PRO A 629 -2.09 -7.07 -26.33
C PRO A 629 -2.48 -8.36 -27.04
N GLU A 630 -1.79 -9.47 -26.76
CA GLU A 630 -2.08 -10.78 -27.38
C GLU A 630 -3.48 -11.32 -27.03
N LEU A 631 -4.04 -10.91 -25.90
CA LEU A 631 -5.38 -11.27 -25.45
C LEU A 631 -6.43 -10.20 -25.76
N ASN A 632 -6.01 -9.06 -26.33
CA ASN A 632 -6.84 -7.86 -26.49
C ASN A 632 -7.51 -7.41 -25.18
N THR A 633 -6.74 -7.43 -24.09
CA THR A 633 -7.20 -6.94 -22.78
C THR A 633 -6.52 -5.62 -22.42
N LYS A 634 -7.32 -4.68 -21.91
CA LYS A 634 -6.87 -3.41 -21.37
C LYS A 634 -6.37 -3.57 -19.92
N GLY A 635 -5.35 -2.83 -19.56
CA GLY A 635 -4.83 -2.67 -18.21
C GLY A 635 -5.58 -1.58 -17.45
N GLY A 636 -4.93 -0.99 -16.45
CA GLY A 636 -5.51 0.04 -15.59
C GLY A 636 -6.35 -0.50 -14.44
N ARG A 637 -6.73 -1.78 -14.45
CA ARG A 637 -7.40 -2.39 -13.29
C ARG A 637 -6.46 -2.40 -12.10
N TRP A 638 -6.80 -1.60 -11.09
CA TRP A 638 -6.04 -1.48 -9.86
C TRP A 638 -6.30 -2.64 -8.90
N THR A 639 -5.39 -2.83 -7.94
CA THR A 639 -5.35 -4.05 -7.12
C THR A 639 -6.40 -4.13 -6.03
N GLU A 640 -7.05 -3.03 -5.64
CA GLU A 640 -8.17 -3.08 -4.70
C GLU A 640 -9.47 -2.56 -5.34
N ASN A 641 -10.56 -2.60 -4.57
CA ASN A 641 -11.90 -2.46 -5.13
C ASN A 641 -12.17 -1.09 -5.76
N ILE A 642 -12.98 -1.11 -6.82
CA ILE A 642 -13.33 0.06 -7.63
C ILE A 642 -14.26 1.04 -6.88
N ALA A 643 -15.10 0.52 -5.97
CA ALA A 643 -16.21 1.26 -5.36
C ALA A 643 -15.90 1.89 -3.98
N CYS A 644 -14.66 1.78 -3.49
CA CYS A 644 -14.22 2.42 -2.26
C CYS A 644 -12.73 2.74 -2.31
N TYR A 645 -11.88 1.72 -2.50
CA TYR A 645 -10.45 1.86 -2.27
C TYR A 645 -9.71 2.61 -3.38
N VAL A 646 -10.16 2.50 -4.63
CA VAL A 646 -9.68 3.38 -5.71
C VAL A 646 -10.01 4.84 -5.38
N GLY A 647 -11.27 5.13 -5.03
CA GLY A 647 -11.70 6.47 -4.64
C GLY A 647 -10.92 7.03 -3.44
N GLN A 648 -10.58 6.17 -2.48
CA GLN A 648 -9.73 6.54 -1.36
C GLN A 648 -8.31 6.96 -1.80
N CYS A 649 -7.71 6.34 -2.82
CA CYS A 649 -6.39 6.76 -3.30
C CYS A 649 -6.42 8.19 -3.83
N PHE A 650 -7.48 8.53 -4.56
CA PHE A 650 -7.63 9.84 -5.18
C PHE A 650 -7.70 10.98 -4.18
N THR A 651 -8.07 10.74 -2.92
CA THR A 651 -7.96 11.77 -1.86
C THR A 651 -6.54 12.18 -1.58
N GLY A 652 -5.59 11.23 -1.56
CA GLY A 652 -4.16 11.55 -1.42
C GLY A 652 -3.57 12.14 -2.71
N LEU A 653 -3.99 11.62 -3.87
CA LEU A 653 -3.46 12.04 -5.18
C LEU A 653 -3.90 13.46 -5.57
N GLU A 654 -5.14 13.85 -5.29
CA GLU A 654 -5.62 15.22 -5.55
C GLU A 654 -4.78 16.26 -4.83
N VAL A 655 -4.51 16.01 -3.55
CA VAL A 655 -3.67 16.92 -2.77
C VAL A 655 -2.23 16.94 -3.27
N ALA A 656 -1.69 15.77 -3.64
CA ALA A 656 -0.36 15.68 -4.21
C ALA A 656 -0.23 16.45 -5.54
N GLN A 657 -1.19 16.29 -6.46
CA GLN A 657 -1.24 16.99 -7.74
C GLN A 657 -1.18 18.51 -7.55
N GLN A 658 -2.12 19.08 -6.80
CA GLN A 658 -2.17 20.54 -6.60
C GLN A 658 -0.92 21.07 -5.88
N SER A 659 -0.37 20.30 -4.93
CA SER A 659 0.83 20.72 -4.19
C SER A 659 2.08 20.74 -5.09
N LEU A 660 2.24 19.72 -5.94
CA LEU A 660 3.36 19.62 -6.87
C LEU A 660 3.26 20.66 -7.98
N GLU A 661 2.07 20.86 -8.54
CA GLU A 661 1.83 21.90 -9.54
C GLU A 661 2.15 23.29 -8.99
N TYR A 662 1.71 23.58 -7.75
CA TYR A 662 2.04 24.84 -7.08
C TYR A 662 3.55 25.00 -6.81
N TYR A 663 4.23 23.91 -6.44
CA TYR A 663 5.66 23.95 -6.08
C TYR A 663 6.56 24.17 -7.28
N ASP A 664 6.46 23.30 -8.31
CA ASP A 664 7.37 23.29 -9.46
C ASP A 664 6.70 23.00 -10.81
N GLY A 665 5.36 22.93 -10.85
CA GLY A 665 4.61 22.58 -12.06
C GLY A 665 4.62 21.09 -12.41
N THR A 666 5.12 20.21 -11.53
CA THR A 666 5.03 18.77 -11.73
C THR A 666 3.56 18.34 -11.74
N SER A 667 3.15 17.63 -12.79
CA SER A 667 1.86 16.95 -12.85
C SER A 667 2.02 15.43 -12.70
N LEU A 668 1.11 14.81 -11.94
CA LEU A 668 0.97 13.36 -11.84
C LEU A 668 0.53 12.73 -13.17
N GLY A 669 -0.16 13.50 -14.03
CA GLY A 669 -0.57 13.08 -15.37
C GLY A 669 0.60 12.71 -16.30
N GLN A 670 1.85 13.03 -15.92
CA GLN A 670 3.03 12.61 -16.67
C GLN A 670 3.23 11.08 -16.66
N ASN A 671 2.64 10.36 -15.70
CA ASN A 671 2.65 8.89 -15.68
C ASN A 671 1.42 8.33 -16.42
N PRO A 672 1.60 7.66 -17.59
CA PRO A 672 0.48 7.18 -18.40
C PRO A 672 -0.36 6.09 -17.71
N GLN A 673 0.17 5.42 -16.68
CA GLN A 673 -0.57 4.40 -15.94
C GLN A 673 -1.72 5.00 -15.13
N LEU A 674 -1.59 6.25 -14.66
CA LEU A 674 -2.68 6.98 -14.03
C LEU A 674 -3.90 7.09 -14.94
N PHE A 675 -3.68 7.39 -16.22
CA PHE A 675 -4.76 7.47 -17.20
C PHE A 675 -5.31 6.10 -17.57
N ALA A 676 -4.52 5.03 -17.52
CA ALA A 676 -5.05 3.68 -17.66
C ALA A 676 -6.04 3.36 -16.52
N LEU A 677 -5.69 3.70 -15.28
CA LEU A 677 -6.56 3.58 -14.10
C LEU A 677 -7.86 4.38 -14.26
N ILE A 678 -7.77 5.66 -14.67
CA ILE A 678 -8.96 6.50 -14.89
C ILE A 678 -9.84 5.94 -16.03
N ARG A 679 -9.24 5.44 -17.12
CA ARG A 679 -10.00 4.83 -18.23
C ARG A 679 -10.69 3.53 -17.81
N TRP A 680 -10.08 2.73 -16.94
CA TRP A 680 -10.76 1.57 -16.36
C TRP A 680 -11.98 1.98 -15.52
N MET A 681 -11.85 3.01 -14.68
CA MET A 681 -12.98 3.60 -13.94
C MET A 681 -14.08 4.11 -14.90
N ARG A 682 -13.69 4.88 -15.93
CA ARG A 682 -14.58 5.43 -16.98
C ARG A 682 -15.40 4.32 -17.63
N ASP A 683 -14.72 3.27 -18.08
CA ASP A 683 -15.36 2.16 -18.78
C ASP A 683 -16.23 1.31 -17.85
N SER A 684 -16.07 1.40 -16.53
CA SER A 684 -16.85 0.59 -15.55
C SER A 684 -18.11 1.29 -15.04
N PHE A 685 -18.40 2.53 -15.46
CA PHE A 685 -19.65 3.19 -15.07
C PHE A 685 -20.86 2.50 -15.70
N MET A 686 -21.81 2.11 -14.85
CA MET A 686 -23.07 1.50 -15.24
C MET A 686 -23.97 2.49 -15.98
N SER A 687 -24.94 1.96 -16.72
CA SER A 687 -26.07 2.75 -17.22
C SER A 687 -26.73 3.55 -16.09
N PRO A 688 -27.20 4.78 -16.37
CA PRO A 688 -27.75 5.63 -15.33
C PRO A 688 -28.97 4.98 -14.69
N HIS A 689 -29.10 5.09 -13.37
CA HIS A 689 -30.35 4.82 -12.64
C HIS A 689 -30.98 6.16 -12.30
N ASP A 690 -32.13 6.45 -12.92
CA ASP A 690 -32.86 7.72 -12.77
C ASP A 690 -31.99 8.96 -13.05
N GLY A 691 -31.23 8.91 -14.16
CA GLY A 691 -30.41 10.01 -14.64
C GLY A 691 -29.08 10.20 -13.92
N VAL A 692 -28.67 9.25 -13.06
CA VAL A 692 -27.40 9.29 -12.34
C VAL A 692 -26.58 8.03 -12.59
N ARG A 693 -25.32 8.17 -13.01
CA ARG A 693 -24.38 7.06 -13.22
C ARG A 693 -23.75 6.62 -11.91
N ARG A 694 -23.39 5.33 -11.84
CA ARG A 694 -22.76 4.69 -10.67
C ARG A 694 -21.76 3.65 -11.14
N ILE A 695 -20.79 3.33 -10.31
CA ILE A 695 -19.89 2.20 -10.53
C ILE A 695 -20.50 0.94 -9.89
N PRO A 696 -20.22 -0.28 -10.37
CA PRO A 696 -20.70 -1.50 -9.74
C PRO A 696 -20.21 -1.60 -8.28
N PRO A 697 -21.06 -2.05 -7.33
CA PRO A 697 -20.74 -2.11 -5.91
C PRO A 697 -19.84 -3.32 -5.57
N GLU A 698 -18.63 -3.32 -6.12
CA GLU A 698 -17.64 -4.38 -5.95
C GLU A 698 -16.73 -4.14 -4.76
N GLY A 699 -16.42 -5.19 -3.99
CA GLY A 699 -15.58 -5.11 -2.79
C GLY A 699 -16.34 -4.63 -1.54
N ALA A 700 -15.59 -4.45 -0.45
CA ALA A 700 -16.12 -3.90 0.81
C ALA A 700 -16.32 -2.38 0.74
N HIS A 701 -17.22 -1.90 1.60
CA HIS A 701 -17.55 -0.48 1.75
C HIS A 701 -17.98 0.21 0.45
N SER A 702 -18.55 -0.52 -0.52
CA SER A 702 -18.80 0.01 -1.88
C SER A 702 -19.78 1.19 -1.93
N ILE A 703 -20.49 1.48 -0.83
CA ILE A 703 -21.30 2.69 -0.64
C ILE A 703 -20.47 3.99 -0.58
N ALA A 704 -19.15 3.88 -0.37
CA ALA A 704 -18.28 5.04 -0.17
C ALA A 704 -18.08 5.88 -1.45
N PHE A 705 -18.23 5.28 -2.64
CA PHE A 705 -18.13 5.95 -3.94
C PHE A 705 -19.50 6.33 -4.53
N GLU A 706 -20.52 6.50 -3.69
CA GLU A 706 -21.84 6.92 -4.20
C GLU A 706 -21.85 8.36 -4.72
N PRO A 707 -22.70 8.65 -5.73
CA PRO A 707 -22.87 10.00 -6.27
C PRO A 707 -23.17 11.05 -5.19
N GLY A 708 -22.41 12.15 -5.22
CA GLY A 708 -22.47 13.22 -4.22
C GLY A 708 -21.82 12.88 -2.86
N GLY A 709 -21.10 11.76 -2.79
CA GLY A 709 -20.21 11.44 -1.67
C GLY A 709 -18.82 12.01 -1.87
N HIS A 710 -18.01 12.01 -0.81
CA HIS A 710 -16.68 12.60 -0.83
C HIS A 710 -15.73 11.97 -1.87
N PHE A 711 -15.68 10.63 -1.97
CA PHE A 711 -14.79 9.98 -2.94
C PHE A 711 -15.22 10.23 -4.40
N TRP A 712 -16.53 10.33 -4.64
CA TRP A 712 -17.08 10.71 -5.93
C TRP A 712 -16.62 12.12 -6.32
N GLU A 713 -16.85 13.11 -5.44
CA GLU A 713 -16.50 14.51 -5.68
C GLU A 713 -15.00 14.69 -5.91
N THR A 714 -14.17 14.09 -5.07
CA THR A 714 -12.71 14.17 -5.20
C THR A 714 -12.22 13.54 -6.50
N PHE A 715 -12.76 12.38 -6.90
CA PHE A 715 -12.32 11.73 -8.14
C PHE A 715 -12.63 12.57 -9.38
N PHE A 716 -13.84 13.12 -9.50
CA PHE A 716 -14.19 13.94 -10.66
C PHE A 716 -13.48 15.30 -10.66
N LYS A 717 -13.25 15.88 -9.48
CA LYS A 717 -12.38 17.06 -9.34
C LYS A 717 -10.97 16.77 -9.85
N PHE A 718 -10.38 15.65 -9.41
CA PHE A 718 -9.05 15.22 -9.85
C PHE A 718 -8.98 15.01 -11.36
N CYS A 719 -10.00 14.37 -11.96
CA CYS A 719 -10.06 14.20 -13.41
C CYS A 719 -10.09 15.55 -14.15
N ALA A 720 -10.77 16.56 -13.61
CA ALA A 720 -10.79 17.90 -14.20
C ALA A 720 -9.44 18.62 -14.08
N GLU A 721 -8.70 18.41 -12.99
CA GLU A 721 -7.35 18.98 -12.78
C GLU A 721 -6.32 18.45 -13.79
N LEU A 722 -6.51 17.23 -14.29
CA LEU A 722 -5.64 16.61 -15.30
C LEU A 722 -5.99 17.00 -16.75
N ALA A 723 -6.94 17.91 -16.96
CA ALA A 723 -7.29 18.39 -18.29
C ALA A 723 -6.10 18.95 -19.12
N PRO A 724 -5.07 19.60 -18.53
CA PRO A 724 -3.89 20.01 -19.30
C PRO A 724 -3.10 18.84 -19.90
N ASP A 725 -3.15 17.65 -19.28
CA ASP A 725 -2.40 16.46 -19.69
C ASP A 725 -3.21 15.53 -20.61
N ASP A 726 -4.51 15.36 -20.35
CA ASP A 726 -5.46 14.62 -21.21
C ASP A 726 -6.83 15.32 -21.25
N PRO A 727 -6.99 16.35 -22.12
CA PRO A 727 -8.22 17.14 -22.16
C PRO A 727 -9.43 16.33 -22.62
N GLN A 728 -9.23 15.34 -23.49
CA GLN A 728 -10.30 14.47 -23.97
C GLN A 728 -10.84 13.64 -22.81
N LEU A 729 -9.97 12.94 -22.08
CA LEU A 729 -10.41 12.13 -20.95
C LEU A 729 -11.10 12.97 -19.88
N ALA A 730 -10.61 14.18 -19.58
CA ALA A 730 -11.27 15.08 -18.64
C ALA A 730 -12.69 15.46 -19.08
N GLN A 731 -12.92 15.76 -20.37
CA GLN A 731 -14.26 16.04 -20.91
C GLN A 731 -15.17 14.81 -20.87
N GLU A 732 -14.64 13.62 -21.15
CA GLU A 732 -15.38 12.36 -21.05
C GLU A 732 -15.80 12.06 -19.60
N MET A 733 -14.92 12.30 -18.63
CA MET A 733 -15.25 12.15 -17.21
C MET A 733 -16.30 13.18 -16.76
N ARG A 734 -16.23 14.43 -17.22
CA ARG A 734 -17.28 15.44 -16.96
C ARG A 734 -18.63 15.01 -17.54
N TRP A 735 -18.62 14.39 -18.71
CA TRP A 735 -19.82 13.85 -19.32
C TRP A 735 -20.44 12.71 -18.49
N ILE A 736 -19.61 11.82 -17.97
CA ILE A 736 -20.07 10.75 -17.06
C ILE A 736 -20.65 11.33 -15.77
N GLU A 737 -19.93 12.25 -15.12
CA GLU A 737 -20.35 12.87 -13.85
C GLU A 737 -21.74 13.51 -13.96
N THR A 738 -21.94 14.27 -15.04
CA THR A 738 -23.16 15.06 -15.25
C THR A 738 -24.25 14.31 -16.00
N ASN A 739 -23.98 13.05 -16.38
CA ASN A 739 -24.81 12.24 -17.24
C ASN A 739 -25.20 12.97 -18.54
N GLY A 740 -24.20 13.55 -19.20
CA GLY A 740 -24.30 14.19 -20.51
C GLY A 740 -24.84 15.60 -20.56
N LYS A 741 -24.99 16.29 -19.42
CA LYS A 741 -25.37 17.71 -19.39
C LYS A 741 -24.20 18.62 -19.75
N GLU A 742 -22.98 18.20 -19.46
CA GLU A 742 -21.73 18.89 -19.76
C GLU A 742 -20.67 17.89 -20.23
N GLY A 743 -19.54 18.35 -20.76
CA GLY A 743 -18.48 17.46 -21.25
C GLY A 743 -18.76 16.86 -22.63
N GLU A 744 -17.89 15.95 -23.05
CA GLU A 744 -17.95 15.25 -24.35
C GLU A 744 -18.29 13.78 -24.16
N LYS A 745 -19.22 13.26 -24.96
CA LYS A 745 -19.66 11.87 -24.85
C LYS A 745 -18.52 10.92 -25.24
N PRO A 746 -18.08 9.99 -24.37
CA PRO A 746 -17.09 8.99 -24.76
C PRO A 746 -17.69 7.98 -25.74
N ASP A 747 -16.86 7.51 -26.68
CA ASP A 747 -17.21 6.43 -27.61
C ASP A 747 -16.85 5.07 -26.98
N LEU A 748 -17.62 4.66 -25.98
CA LEU A 748 -17.37 3.41 -25.27
C LEU A 748 -17.90 2.20 -26.05
N GLN A 749 -17.03 1.21 -26.17
CA GLN A 749 -17.34 -0.12 -26.71
C GLN A 749 -17.10 -1.17 -25.64
N SER A 750 -17.61 -2.37 -25.86
CA SER A 750 -17.34 -3.47 -24.93
C SER A 750 -15.85 -3.78 -24.87
N ALA A 751 -15.34 -4.06 -23.68
CA ALA A 751 -13.93 -4.28 -23.46
C ALA A 751 -13.66 -5.41 -22.47
N LEU A 752 -12.52 -6.07 -22.66
CA LEU A 752 -11.92 -6.95 -21.66
C LEU A 752 -10.83 -6.20 -20.90
N TYR A 753 -10.82 -6.38 -19.59
CA TYR A 753 -9.79 -5.84 -18.72
C TYR A 753 -8.99 -7.00 -18.09
N THR A 754 -7.67 -6.87 -18.13
CA THR A 754 -6.72 -7.86 -17.59
C THR A 754 -7.06 -8.11 -16.13
N ASP A 755 -7.44 -9.36 -15.82
CA ASP A 755 -7.83 -9.81 -14.48
C ASP A 755 -8.99 -9.04 -13.81
N TYR A 756 -9.85 -8.41 -14.60
CA TYR A 756 -11.11 -7.80 -14.13
C TYR A 756 -12.33 -8.45 -14.76
N GLY A 757 -12.18 -8.93 -16.00
CA GLY A 757 -13.24 -9.54 -16.77
C GLY A 757 -13.79 -8.59 -17.83
N LEU A 758 -15.07 -8.78 -18.14
CA LEU A 758 -15.75 -8.15 -19.26
C LEU A 758 -16.58 -6.96 -18.78
N VAL A 759 -16.52 -5.86 -19.53
CA VAL A 759 -17.49 -4.77 -19.45
C VAL A 759 -18.17 -4.59 -20.80
N PHE A 760 -19.48 -4.85 -20.85
CA PHE A 760 -20.32 -4.62 -22.02
C PHE A 760 -20.88 -3.21 -22.03
N HIS A 761 -20.82 -2.58 -23.20
CA HIS A 761 -21.52 -1.33 -23.50
C HIS A 761 -22.29 -1.49 -24.81
N TYR A 762 -23.55 -1.07 -24.79
CA TYR A 762 -24.38 -0.92 -25.98
C TYR A 762 -25.06 0.45 -25.95
N ASP A 763 -24.98 1.17 -27.08
CA ASP A 763 -25.49 2.54 -27.25
C ASP A 763 -25.14 3.48 -26.08
N PHE A 764 -23.86 3.50 -25.66
CA PHE A 764 -23.45 4.31 -24.50
C PHE A 764 -23.81 5.80 -24.67
N GLY A 765 -24.58 6.30 -23.72
CA GLY A 765 -25.16 7.65 -23.70
C GLY A 765 -26.28 7.92 -24.69
N GLY A 766 -26.74 6.89 -25.42
CA GLY A 766 -27.89 6.98 -26.32
C GLY A 766 -29.21 6.58 -25.66
N GLY A 767 -30.27 6.52 -26.47
CA GLY A 767 -31.62 6.22 -26.01
C GLY A 767 -31.84 4.75 -25.65
N HIS A 768 -30.96 3.88 -26.14
CA HIS A 768 -30.98 2.43 -25.93
C HIS A 768 -29.79 1.96 -25.11
N GLU A 769 -29.26 2.81 -24.23
CA GLU A 769 -28.09 2.45 -23.44
C GLU A 769 -28.34 1.21 -22.56
N SER A 770 -27.42 0.24 -22.66
CA SER A 770 -27.33 -0.88 -21.72
C SER A 770 -25.89 -1.21 -21.37
N TYR A 771 -25.73 -1.77 -20.17
CA TYR A 771 -24.46 -2.09 -19.53
C TYR A 771 -24.57 -3.47 -18.88
N ALA A 772 -23.53 -4.28 -19.03
CA ALA A 772 -23.36 -5.46 -18.20
C ALA A 772 -21.89 -5.70 -17.86
N HIS A 773 -21.59 -6.08 -16.62
CA HIS A 773 -20.25 -6.47 -16.20
C HIS A 773 -20.27 -7.90 -15.69
N LEU A 774 -19.37 -8.73 -16.20
CA LEU A 774 -19.07 -10.05 -15.64
C LEU A 774 -17.75 -9.94 -14.89
N GLN A 775 -17.85 -9.87 -13.57
CA GLN A 775 -16.71 -9.79 -12.68
C GLN A 775 -15.86 -11.07 -12.80
N ASN A 776 -14.57 -10.89 -13.05
CA ASN A 776 -13.56 -11.94 -13.03
C ASN A 776 -12.27 -11.36 -12.43
N ILE A 777 -12.29 -11.16 -11.11
CA ILE A 777 -11.16 -10.56 -10.41
C ILE A 777 -10.08 -11.61 -10.17
N ASN A 778 -9.01 -11.55 -10.97
CA ASN A 778 -7.93 -12.52 -10.98
C ASN A 778 -6.58 -11.88 -10.58
N GLY A 779 -5.58 -12.73 -10.37
CA GLY A 779 -4.19 -12.33 -10.14
C GLY A 779 -3.90 -11.82 -8.72
N LEU A 780 -2.63 -11.50 -8.49
CA LEU A 780 -2.09 -11.19 -7.17
C LEU A 780 -2.71 -9.92 -6.54
N ASN A 781 -2.75 -9.90 -5.20
CA ASN A 781 -2.97 -8.74 -4.33
C ASN A 781 -4.39 -8.14 -4.27
N TYR A 782 -5.43 -8.83 -4.76
CA TYR A 782 -6.83 -8.40 -4.54
C TYR A 782 -7.46 -9.14 -3.35
N ARG A 783 -8.01 -8.40 -2.38
CA ARG A 783 -8.49 -8.93 -1.09
C ARG A 783 -9.79 -9.77 -1.18
N TRP A 784 -10.63 -9.53 -2.18
CA TRP A 784 -11.94 -10.20 -2.37
C TRP A 784 -12.08 -10.80 -3.77
N ALA A 785 -11.14 -11.67 -4.15
CA ALA A 785 -11.07 -12.16 -5.53
C ALA A 785 -12.16 -13.19 -5.81
N HIS A 786 -13.15 -12.81 -6.62
CA HIS A 786 -14.30 -13.63 -6.99
C HIS A 786 -14.62 -13.47 -8.48
N ALA A 787 -15.15 -14.52 -9.10
CA ALA A 787 -15.57 -14.52 -10.50
C ALA A 787 -17.01 -15.00 -10.67
N GLY A 788 -17.66 -14.52 -11.73
CA GLY A 788 -19.02 -14.92 -12.10
C GLY A 788 -20.14 -14.03 -11.56
N ILE A 789 -19.83 -12.92 -10.87
CA ILE A 789 -20.84 -11.95 -10.41
C ILE A 789 -21.24 -11.06 -11.60
N VAL A 790 -22.54 -10.77 -11.74
CA VAL A 790 -23.08 -9.98 -12.86
C VAL A 790 -23.75 -8.71 -12.38
N TYR A 791 -23.36 -7.59 -12.97
CA TYR A 791 -24.03 -6.29 -12.83
C TYR A 791 -24.72 -5.94 -14.14
N TYR A 792 -25.92 -5.36 -14.07
CA TYR A 792 -26.73 -5.08 -15.25
C TYR A 792 -27.52 -3.78 -15.08
N GLY A 793 -27.48 -2.94 -16.11
CA GLY A 793 -28.29 -1.74 -16.24
C GLY A 793 -28.76 -1.56 -17.68
N ALA A 794 -29.98 -1.04 -17.85
CA ALA A 794 -30.58 -0.77 -19.15
C ALA A 794 -31.81 0.11 -18.99
N LYS A 795 -32.19 0.85 -20.04
CA LYS A 795 -33.41 1.70 -20.06
C LYS A 795 -33.49 2.70 -18.89
N GLY A 796 -32.34 3.31 -18.55
CA GLY A 796 -32.28 4.32 -17.48
C GLY A 796 -32.46 3.76 -16.06
N LYS A 797 -32.31 2.45 -15.88
CA LYS A 797 -32.39 1.75 -14.60
C LYS A 797 -31.23 0.77 -14.43
N VAL A 798 -30.87 0.58 -13.17
CA VAL A 798 -29.93 -0.46 -12.71
C VAL A 798 -30.75 -1.61 -12.12
N TRP A 799 -30.52 -2.81 -12.62
CA TRP A 799 -31.32 -4.01 -12.34
C TRP A 799 -30.62 -5.01 -11.43
N SER A 800 -29.27 -4.98 -11.37
CA SER A 800 -28.46 -5.76 -10.44
C SER A 800 -27.57 -4.82 -9.64
N TYR A 801 -27.66 -4.89 -8.32
CA TYR A 801 -26.88 -4.09 -7.38
C TYR A 801 -26.88 -4.78 -6.02
N ASN A 802 -25.72 -5.26 -5.55
CA ASN A 802 -25.59 -5.90 -4.24
C ASN A 802 -25.36 -4.86 -3.13
N ALA A 803 -25.48 -5.33 -1.88
CA ALA A 803 -25.25 -4.52 -0.69
C ALA A 803 -23.76 -4.28 -0.42
N SER A 804 -23.46 -3.23 0.35
CA SER A 804 -22.13 -2.61 0.40
C SER A 804 -20.97 -3.50 0.86
N GLU A 805 -21.27 -4.53 1.67
CA GLU A 805 -20.28 -5.49 2.19
C GLU A 805 -20.38 -6.89 1.58
N THR A 806 -21.44 -7.18 0.81
CA THR A 806 -21.79 -8.53 0.35
C THR A 806 -20.90 -9.04 -0.79
N ASN A 807 -20.17 -8.16 -1.47
CA ASN A 807 -19.07 -8.50 -2.38
C ASN A 807 -17.70 -8.17 -1.75
N GLY A 808 -17.62 -8.17 -0.41
CA GLY A 808 -16.50 -7.66 0.38
C GLY A 808 -16.29 -8.43 1.68
N ASP A 809 -16.22 -7.73 2.81
CA ASP A 809 -15.91 -8.34 4.12
C ASP A 809 -17.00 -9.27 4.66
N GLU A 810 -18.23 -9.13 4.18
CA GLU A 810 -19.37 -10.00 4.50
C GLU A 810 -19.79 -10.85 3.28
N PHE A 811 -18.80 -11.29 2.50
CA PHE A 811 -19.05 -12.02 1.26
C PHE A 811 -19.95 -13.25 1.45
N ASP A 812 -21.02 -13.32 0.66
CA ASP A 812 -21.95 -14.46 0.61
C ASP A 812 -22.45 -14.66 -0.83
N TRP A 813 -22.19 -15.84 -1.39
CA TRP A 813 -22.66 -16.23 -2.73
C TRP A 813 -24.18 -16.18 -2.90
N ASN A 814 -24.93 -16.19 -1.79
CA ASN A 814 -26.40 -16.07 -1.78
C ASN A 814 -26.89 -14.61 -1.71
N GLN A 815 -25.98 -13.65 -1.60
CA GLN A 815 -26.29 -12.21 -1.48
C GLN A 815 -25.69 -11.40 -2.63
N VAL A 816 -25.18 -12.06 -3.67
CA VAL A 816 -24.66 -11.44 -4.90
C VAL A 816 -25.33 -12.05 -6.14
N SER A 817 -25.37 -11.30 -7.24
CA SER A 817 -25.96 -11.73 -8.50
C SER A 817 -25.06 -12.74 -9.23
N ALA A 818 -25.09 -14.00 -8.78
CA ALA A 818 -24.19 -15.06 -9.24
C ALA A 818 -24.87 -16.44 -9.22
N PHE A 819 -24.24 -17.42 -9.89
CA PHE A 819 -24.57 -18.83 -9.74
C PHE A 819 -23.52 -19.51 -8.87
N ASN A 820 -23.99 -20.41 -8.00
CA ASN A 820 -23.13 -21.22 -7.15
C ASN A 820 -23.58 -22.68 -7.14
N VAL A 821 -22.60 -23.59 -7.00
CA VAL A 821 -22.80 -25.02 -6.78
C VAL A 821 -22.44 -25.29 -5.32
N SER A 822 -23.43 -25.71 -4.53
CA SER A 822 -23.26 -26.01 -3.09
C SER A 822 -22.62 -24.86 -2.29
N GLY A 823 -23.04 -23.60 -2.54
CA GLY A 823 -22.53 -22.44 -1.84
C GLY A 823 -21.15 -21.96 -2.29
N LYS A 824 -20.61 -22.51 -3.40
CA LYS A 824 -19.34 -22.08 -4.01
C LYS A 824 -19.61 -21.59 -5.44
N GLY A 825 -19.24 -20.34 -5.73
CA GLY A 825 -19.24 -19.80 -7.09
C GLY A 825 -17.99 -20.21 -7.88
N MET A 826 -17.76 -19.52 -9.00
CA MET A 826 -16.63 -19.80 -9.90
C MET A 826 -15.31 -19.27 -9.33
N GLU A 827 -14.23 -20.07 -9.41
CA GLU A 827 -12.87 -19.57 -9.16
C GLU A 827 -12.43 -18.62 -10.29
N ALA A 828 -11.74 -17.53 -9.95
CA ALA A 828 -11.21 -16.61 -10.94
C ALA A 828 -10.10 -17.26 -11.78
N THR A 829 -10.10 -16.98 -13.08
CA THR A 829 -9.10 -17.47 -14.05
C THR A 829 -8.63 -16.30 -14.92
N PRO A 830 -7.53 -16.41 -15.69
CA PRO A 830 -7.13 -15.36 -16.61
C PRO A 830 -8.25 -14.93 -17.56
N THR A 831 -8.34 -13.63 -17.86
CA THR A 831 -9.26 -13.08 -18.88
C THR A 831 -8.67 -13.31 -20.27
N ASP A 832 -8.85 -14.51 -20.82
CA ASP A 832 -8.17 -14.95 -22.06
C ASP A 832 -9.12 -15.38 -23.18
N GLN A 833 -10.43 -15.24 -22.98
CA GLN A 833 -11.48 -15.64 -23.93
C GLN A 833 -11.85 -14.53 -24.91
N LEU A 834 -12.54 -14.89 -25.99
CA LEU A 834 -12.97 -13.93 -27.02
C LEU A 834 -14.20 -13.14 -26.55
N LEU A 835 -14.12 -11.82 -26.67
CA LEU A 835 -15.26 -10.90 -26.57
C LEU A 835 -15.86 -10.69 -27.95
N TYR A 836 -17.05 -11.25 -28.18
CA TYR A 836 -17.81 -11.01 -29.40
C TYR A 836 -18.65 -9.74 -29.24
N ASP A 837 -18.17 -8.60 -29.73
CA ASP A 837 -18.95 -7.35 -29.78
C ASP A 837 -19.55 -7.13 -31.17
N PHE A 838 -20.71 -7.75 -31.44
CA PHE A 838 -21.40 -7.64 -32.73
C PHE A 838 -22.50 -6.57 -32.77
N ASP A 839 -22.39 -5.54 -31.94
CA ASP A 839 -23.35 -4.43 -31.85
C ASP A 839 -24.71 -4.87 -31.28
N PHE A 840 -25.61 -5.35 -32.13
CA PHE A 840 -26.96 -5.79 -31.74
C PHE A 840 -26.98 -7.07 -30.89
N ALA A 841 -25.85 -7.77 -30.79
CA ALA A 841 -25.68 -8.95 -29.97
C ALA A 841 -24.22 -9.08 -29.51
N GLN A 842 -24.00 -9.15 -28.22
CA GLN A 842 -22.67 -9.22 -27.63
C GLN A 842 -22.57 -10.47 -26.75
N PHE A 843 -21.43 -11.16 -26.76
CA PHE A 843 -21.25 -12.42 -26.02
C PHE A 843 -19.84 -12.59 -25.46
N TYR A 844 -19.77 -13.12 -24.25
CA TYR A 844 -18.55 -13.59 -23.63
C TYR A 844 -18.83 -14.83 -22.80
N ARG A 845 -17.88 -15.76 -22.80
CA ARG A 845 -17.97 -17.01 -22.04
C ARG A 845 -16.75 -17.15 -21.14
N GLN A 846 -16.96 -17.12 -19.84
CA GLN A 846 -15.92 -17.37 -18.85
C GLN A 846 -15.91 -18.86 -18.47
N PRO A 847 -14.87 -19.64 -18.81
CA PRO A 847 -14.69 -20.97 -18.28
C PRO A 847 -14.33 -20.90 -16.79
N ALA A 848 -14.80 -21.89 -16.04
CA ALA A 848 -14.31 -22.18 -14.70
C ALA A 848 -12.99 -22.96 -14.77
N LYS A 849 -12.35 -23.13 -13.62
CA LYS A 849 -11.15 -23.97 -13.51
C LYS A 849 -11.46 -25.42 -13.88
N ALA A 850 -10.52 -26.04 -14.61
CA ALA A 850 -10.66 -27.43 -15.04
C ALA A 850 -10.92 -28.37 -13.85
N GLY A 851 -11.88 -29.28 -14.01
CA GLY A 851 -12.24 -30.28 -12.99
C GLY A 851 -13.37 -29.88 -12.04
N GLU A 852 -13.80 -28.62 -12.01
CA GLU A 852 -14.92 -28.19 -11.15
C GLU A 852 -16.30 -28.60 -11.68
N ALA A 853 -17.27 -28.77 -10.77
CA ALA A 853 -18.65 -29.11 -11.12
C ALA A 853 -19.36 -27.96 -11.87
N TYR A 854 -19.04 -26.71 -11.53
CA TYR A 854 -19.40 -25.53 -12.32
C TYR A 854 -18.38 -25.38 -13.45
N ARG A 855 -18.81 -25.37 -14.72
CA ARG A 855 -17.93 -25.45 -15.90
C ARG A 855 -17.68 -24.12 -16.58
N ALA A 856 -18.71 -23.30 -16.72
CA ALA A 856 -18.59 -22.00 -17.36
C ALA A 856 -19.84 -21.14 -17.15
N ARG A 857 -19.66 -19.83 -17.30
CA ARG A 857 -20.74 -18.86 -17.42
C ARG A 857 -20.65 -18.14 -18.75
N GLY A 858 -21.71 -18.24 -19.55
CA GLY A 858 -21.94 -17.41 -20.73
C GLY A 858 -22.84 -16.22 -20.41
N VAL A 859 -22.50 -15.04 -20.91
CA VAL A 859 -23.28 -13.80 -20.78
C VAL A 859 -23.49 -13.22 -22.17
N MET A 860 -24.76 -13.07 -22.58
CA MET A 860 -25.13 -12.37 -23.81
C MET A 860 -25.89 -11.09 -23.50
N LEU A 861 -25.39 -9.95 -23.96
CA LEU A 861 -26.13 -8.69 -23.96
C LEU A 861 -26.77 -8.50 -25.34
N LEU A 862 -28.10 -8.46 -25.38
CA LEU A 862 -28.87 -8.31 -26.62
C LEU A 862 -29.54 -6.94 -26.59
N ARG A 863 -28.76 -5.92 -26.99
CA ARG A 863 -29.16 -4.50 -26.99
C ARG A 863 -29.58 -4.05 -25.58
N ASP A 864 -30.57 -3.17 -25.47
CA ASP A 864 -31.28 -2.85 -24.23
C ASP A 864 -32.50 -3.75 -23.98
N ASP A 865 -32.69 -4.80 -24.78
CA ASP A 865 -33.88 -5.65 -24.71
C ASP A 865 -33.82 -6.62 -23.54
N TYR A 866 -32.74 -7.40 -23.42
CA TYR A 866 -32.54 -8.39 -22.35
C TYR A 866 -31.09 -8.92 -22.28
N LEU A 867 -30.77 -9.48 -21.12
CA LEU A 867 -29.55 -10.24 -20.83
C LEU A 867 -29.86 -11.74 -20.81
N VAL A 868 -29.01 -12.57 -21.40
CA VAL A 868 -29.08 -14.03 -21.29
C VAL A 868 -27.87 -14.55 -20.52
N LEU A 869 -28.14 -15.34 -19.49
CA LEU A 869 -27.14 -16.01 -18.68
C LEU A 869 -27.26 -17.52 -18.90
N SER A 870 -26.14 -18.17 -19.19
CA SER A 870 -26.04 -19.63 -19.27
C SER A 870 -24.98 -20.11 -18.30
N ASP A 871 -25.38 -20.90 -17.31
CA ASP A 871 -24.47 -21.55 -16.36
C ASP A 871 -24.38 -23.04 -16.69
N GLU A 872 -23.19 -23.46 -17.11
CA GLU A 872 -22.91 -24.83 -17.48
C GLU A 872 -22.38 -25.61 -16.28
N VAL A 873 -22.91 -26.79 -16.05
CA VAL A 873 -22.40 -27.70 -15.02
C VAL A 873 -21.89 -29.01 -15.63
N GLN A 874 -21.27 -29.85 -14.81
CA GLN A 874 -20.70 -31.12 -15.26
C GLN A 874 -21.75 -32.07 -15.83
N ASP A 875 -22.92 -32.17 -15.18
CA ASP A 875 -24.03 -33.02 -15.60
C ASP A 875 -25.36 -32.58 -14.96
N ALA A 876 -26.46 -33.22 -15.39
CA ALA A 876 -27.82 -32.89 -14.97
C ALA A 876 -28.13 -33.19 -13.49
N ALA A 877 -27.25 -33.87 -12.75
CA ALA A 877 -27.46 -34.18 -11.34
C ALA A 877 -26.87 -33.11 -10.40
N VAL A 878 -25.96 -32.26 -10.91
CA VAL A 878 -25.30 -31.20 -10.13
C VAL A 878 -26.33 -30.20 -9.62
N PRO A 879 -26.48 -30.01 -8.29
CA PRO A 879 -27.36 -28.99 -7.74
C PRO A 879 -26.70 -27.61 -7.80
N GLY A 880 -27.47 -26.62 -8.25
CA GLY A 880 -27.01 -25.23 -8.32
C GLY A 880 -28.09 -24.25 -7.88
N THR A 881 -27.64 -23.06 -7.50
CA THR A 881 -28.50 -21.93 -7.16
C THR A 881 -28.04 -20.71 -7.94
N PHE A 882 -28.95 -20.14 -8.73
CA PHE A 882 -28.79 -18.82 -9.33
C PHE A 882 -29.44 -17.77 -8.43
N ASN A 883 -28.69 -16.72 -8.09
CA ASN A 883 -29.17 -15.59 -7.32
C ASN A 883 -29.14 -14.33 -8.19
N TRP A 884 -30.19 -13.51 -8.06
CA TRP A 884 -30.24 -12.15 -8.60
C TRP A 884 -30.53 -11.17 -7.47
N VAL A 885 -29.70 -10.14 -7.33
CA VAL A 885 -29.76 -9.18 -6.23
C VAL A 885 -29.92 -7.77 -6.76
N THR A 886 -30.87 -7.04 -6.19
CA THR A 886 -31.08 -5.62 -6.48
C THR A 886 -31.40 -4.86 -5.20
N LEU A 887 -30.83 -3.67 -5.06
CA LEU A 887 -31.24 -2.68 -4.06
C LEU A 887 -32.19 -1.61 -4.64
N PHE A 888 -32.58 -1.77 -5.90
CA PHE A 888 -33.49 -0.88 -6.61
C PHE A 888 -34.71 -1.67 -7.11
N ASP A 889 -35.20 -1.34 -8.31
CA ASP A 889 -36.29 -2.02 -8.97
C ASP A 889 -35.86 -3.43 -9.44
N PRO A 890 -36.72 -4.46 -9.29
CA PRO A 890 -36.46 -5.78 -9.82
C PRO A 890 -36.73 -5.85 -11.34
N PRO A 891 -35.88 -6.54 -12.12
CA PRO A 891 -36.18 -6.83 -13.51
C PRO A 891 -37.21 -7.96 -13.64
N GLN A 892 -37.64 -8.24 -14.88
CA GLN A 892 -38.33 -9.48 -15.21
C GLN A 892 -37.30 -10.61 -15.37
N ILE A 893 -37.45 -11.70 -14.61
CA ILE A 893 -36.52 -12.83 -14.62
C ILE A 893 -37.25 -14.10 -15.04
N TYR A 894 -36.80 -14.69 -16.13
CA TYR A 894 -37.34 -15.94 -16.67
C TYR A 894 -36.28 -17.04 -16.51
N GLN A 895 -36.45 -17.87 -15.48
CA GLN A 895 -35.60 -19.04 -15.27
C GLN A 895 -36.08 -20.20 -16.15
N LEU A 896 -35.50 -20.31 -17.34
CA LEU A 896 -35.97 -21.23 -18.38
C LEU A 896 -35.48 -22.66 -18.18
N LYS A 897 -34.20 -22.84 -17.82
CA LYS A 897 -33.62 -24.14 -17.45
C LYS A 897 -33.00 -24.02 -16.06
N PRO A 898 -33.18 -24.99 -15.15
CA PRO A 898 -34.03 -26.17 -15.28
C PRO A 898 -35.54 -25.90 -15.06
N GLY A 899 -35.99 -24.64 -15.08
CA GLY A 899 -37.37 -24.26 -14.75
C GLY A 899 -37.60 -24.14 -13.24
N ALA A 900 -36.59 -23.64 -12.51
CA ALA A 900 -36.65 -23.51 -11.05
C ALA A 900 -37.63 -22.43 -10.61
N ILE A 901 -38.27 -22.66 -9.45
CA ILE A 901 -39.20 -21.70 -8.83
C ILE A 901 -38.41 -20.66 -8.05
N VAL A 902 -38.81 -19.40 -8.18
CA VAL A 902 -38.21 -18.28 -7.44
C VAL A 902 -38.50 -18.37 -5.95
N GLN A 903 -37.47 -18.11 -5.15
CA GLN A 903 -37.57 -17.79 -3.73
C GLN A 903 -37.15 -16.34 -3.56
N GLU A 904 -38.07 -15.49 -3.11
CA GLU A 904 -37.78 -14.08 -2.85
C GLU A 904 -37.47 -13.87 -1.38
N LYS A 905 -36.40 -13.14 -1.11
CA LYS A 905 -36.02 -12.70 0.23
C LYS A 905 -35.74 -11.20 0.21
N VAL A 906 -36.34 -10.48 1.17
CA VAL A 906 -35.97 -9.09 1.43
C VAL A 906 -34.60 -9.08 2.13
N THR A 907 -33.70 -8.25 1.61
CA THR A 907 -32.39 -7.98 2.21
C THR A 907 -32.28 -6.51 2.55
N SER A 908 -31.32 -6.17 3.39
CA SER A 908 -31.00 -4.79 3.74
C SER A 908 -29.50 -4.60 3.67
N ASP A 909 -29.08 -3.42 3.26
CA ASP A 909 -27.66 -3.06 3.31
C ASP A 909 -27.15 -3.16 4.76
N PRO A 910 -26.10 -3.96 5.04
CA PRO A 910 -25.54 -4.08 6.38
C PRO A 910 -24.92 -2.77 6.87
N THR A 911 -24.48 -1.91 5.95
CA THR A 911 -23.94 -0.59 6.26
C THR A 911 -24.94 0.48 5.81
N PRO A 912 -25.59 1.21 6.74
CA PRO A 912 -26.55 2.24 6.36
C PRO A 912 -25.88 3.43 5.68
N ARG A 913 -26.55 4.01 4.70
CA ARG A 913 -26.12 5.23 4.03
C ARG A 913 -26.20 6.41 5.00
N LYS A 914 -25.16 7.25 5.05
CA LYS A 914 -25.24 8.56 5.71
C LYS A 914 -25.70 9.61 4.70
N VAL A 915 -26.96 10.06 4.80
CA VAL A 915 -27.49 11.13 3.94
C VAL A 915 -27.37 12.47 4.66
N ARG A 916 -26.36 13.28 4.31
CA ARG A 916 -26.06 14.59 4.95
C ARG A 916 -25.93 14.42 6.51
N PRO A 917 -25.66 15.45 7.34
CA PRO A 917 -25.27 15.16 8.72
C PRO A 917 -26.47 14.69 9.55
N GLY A 918 -26.56 13.37 9.77
CA GLY A 918 -27.12 12.83 11.02
C GLY A 918 -28.17 11.71 10.96
N ARG A 919 -28.64 11.25 9.78
CA ARG A 919 -29.59 10.11 9.75
C ARG A 919 -29.09 8.95 8.88
N PRO A 920 -28.84 7.76 9.46
CA PRO A 920 -28.60 6.55 8.70
C PRO A 920 -29.90 6.13 8.01
N GLU A 921 -29.85 5.94 6.70
CA GLU A 921 -30.92 5.35 5.91
C GLU A 921 -30.54 3.92 5.55
N ILE A 922 -31.39 2.96 5.91
CA ILE A 922 -31.22 1.56 5.53
C ILE A 922 -31.79 1.39 4.12
N ARG A 923 -30.95 1.00 3.17
CA ARG A 923 -31.42 0.61 1.84
C ARG A 923 -31.90 -0.84 1.91
N THR A 924 -33.17 -1.08 1.61
CA THR A 924 -33.70 -2.43 1.46
C THR A 924 -33.64 -2.86 0.00
N GLY A 925 -33.43 -4.15 -0.22
CA GLY A 925 -33.38 -4.75 -1.54
C GLY A 925 -34.04 -6.12 -1.55
N LYS A 926 -33.90 -6.81 -2.67
CA LYS A 926 -34.44 -8.15 -2.88
C LYS A 926 -33.37 -9.08 -3.42
N VAL A 927 -33.42 -10.31 -2.95
CA VAL A 927 -32.69 -11.46 -3.50
C VAL A 927 -33.72 -12.41 -4.09
N PHE A 928 -33.54 -12.75 -5.36
CA PHE A 928 -34.31 -13.78 -6.06
C PHE A 928 -33.42 -14.99 -6.27
N SER A 929 -33.74 -16.08 -5.57
CA SER A 929 -32.98 -17.32 -5.61
C SER A 929 -33.73 -18.40 -6.39
N TYR A 930 -33.03 -19.08 -7.28
CA TYR A 930 -33.55 -20.15 -8.11
C TYR A 930 -32.67 -21.37 -7.92
N SER A 931 -33.19 -22.44 -7.32
CA SER A 931 -32.43 -23.67 -7.05
C SER A 931 -32.97 -24.83 -7.86
N GLY A 932 -32.06 -25.62 -8.42
CA GLY A 932 -32.38 -26.69 -9.37
C GLY A 932 -31.16 -27.56 -9.66
N LYS A 933 -31.27 -28.47 -10.64
CA LYS A 933 -30.18 -29.34 -11.06
C LYS A 933 -29.91 -29.25 -12.55
N GLY A 934 -28.66 -29.44 -12.94
CA GLY A 934 -28.22 -29.30 -14.33
C GLY A 934 -27.95 -27.86 -14.72
N ASP A 935 -27.88 -27.61 -16.03
CA ASP A 935 -27.55 -26.30 -16.57
C ASP A 935 -28.65 -25.27 -16.28
N PHE A 936 -28.24 -24.02 -16.06
CA PHE A 936 -29.15 -22.90 -15.90
C PHE A 936 -29.16 -22.05 -17.16
N LEU A 937 -30.35 -21.67 -17.60
CA LEU A 937 -30.55 -20.70 -18.65
C LEU A 937 -31.56 -19.68 -18.16
N THR A 938 -31.13 -18.42 -18.06
CA THR A 938 -31.91 -17.34 -17.48
C THR A 938 -31.97 -16.16 -18.45
N VAL A 939 -33.17 -15.64 -18.67
CA VAL A 939 -33.37 -14.37 -19.38
C VAL A 939 -33.74 -13.31 -18.36
N VAL A 940 -33.01 -12.20 -18.35
CA VAL A 940 -33.28 -11.04 -17.49
C VAL A 940 -33.62 -9.86 -18.37
N ALA A 941 -34.84 -9.33 -18.25
CA ALA A 941 -35.35 -8.28 -19.12
C ALA A 941 -35.81 -7.05 -18.32
N PRO A 942 -35.50 -5.82 -18.76
CA PRO A 942 -36.02 -4.59 -18.17
C PRO A 942 -37.54 -4.45 -18.30
N THR A 943 -38.12 -5.08 -19.33
CA THR A 943 -39.56 -5.08 -19.64
C THR A 943 -40.04 -6.50 -19.89
N GLU A 944 -41.34 -6.74 -19.76
CA GLU A 944 -41.93 -8.07 -20.01
C GLU A 944 -41.61 -8.57 -21.43
N VAL A 945 -41.24 -9.86 -21.53
CA VAL A 945 -40.96 -10.55 -22.80
C VAL A 945 -41.59 -11.93 -22.82
N ALA A 946 -41.88 -12.43 -24.02
CA ALA A 946 -42.30 -13.82 -24.23
C ALA A 946 -41.06 -14.72 -24.37
N ALA A 947 -40.62 -15.32 -23.27
CA ALA A 947 -39.44 -16.20 -23.23
C ALA A 947 -39.85 -17.68 -23.05
N VAL A 948 -39.34 -18.55 -23.93
CA VAL A 948 -39.63 -20.00 -23.91
C VAL A 948 -38.34 -20.79 -24.05
N ALA A 949 -38.16 -21.81 -23.21
CA ALA A 949 -37.02 -22.72 -23.30
C ALA A 949 -37.10 -23.60 -24.56
N THR A 950 -35.96 -23.82 -25.21
CA THR A 950 -35.83 -24.78 -26.32
C THR A 950 -34.68 -25.77 -26.04
N PRO A 951 -34.58 -26.88 -26.78
CA PRO A 951 -33.43 -27.79 -26.63
C PRO A 951 -32.08 -27.07 -26.79
N PHE A 952 -31.98 -26.18 -27.76
CA PHE A 952 -30.76 -25.44 -28.13
C PHE A 952 -30.52 -24.13 -27.37
N GLY A 953 -31.45 -23.70 -26.51
CA GLY A 953 -31.37 -22.42 -25.82
C GLY A 953 -32.75 -21.89 -25.46
N ALA A 954 -33.14 -20.77 -26.08
CA ALA A 954 -34.43 -20.13 -25.88
C ALA A 954 -34.97 -19.46 -27.15
N MET A 955 -36.28 -19.20 -27.15
CA MET A 955 -36.91 -18.21 -28.01
C MET A 955 -37.43 -17.06 -27.16
N VAL A 956 -37.12 -15.82 -27.54
CA VAL A 956 -37.53 -14.61 -26.82
C VAL A 956 -38.15 -13.64 -27.81
N ASN A 957 -39.44 -13.29 -27.64
CA ASN A 957 -40.19 -12.43 -28.57
C ASN A 957 -40.11 -12.87 -30.05
N GLY A 958 -40.01 -14.19 -30.29
CA GLY A 958 -39.86 -14.76 -31.65
C GLY A 958 -38.42 -14.71 -32.20
N GLU A 959 -37.46 -14.22 -31.43
CA GLU A 959 -36.03 -14.25 -31.73
C GLU A 959 -35.39 -15.54 -31.17
N TYR A 960 -34.30 -16.00 -31.79
CA TYR A 960 -33.66 -17.26 -31.48
C TYR A 960 -32.35 -17.01 -30.73
N VAL A 961 -32.27 -17.55 -29.51
CA VAL A 961 -31.07 -17.53 -28.67
C VAL A 961 -30.53 -18.95 -28.60
N PHE A 962 -29.32 -19.16 -29.11
CA PHE A 962 -28.61 -20.42 -29.04
C PHE A 962 -27.60 -20.36 -27.90
N ALA A 963 -27.77 -21.21 -26.90
CA ALA A 963 -26.90 -21.30 -25.73
C ALA A 963 -26.91 -22.74 -25.22
N SER A 964 -25.96 -23.54 -25.73
CA SER A 964 -25.81 -24.95 -25.35
C SER A 964 -24.34 -25.30 -25.16
N GLN A 965 -24.06 -26.06 -24.10
CA GLN A 965 -22.74 -26.66 -23.85
C GLN A 965 -22.34 -27.62 -24.99
N LYS A 966 -23.32 -28.26 -25.63
CA LYS A 966 -23.11 -29.17 -26.76
C LYS A 966 -23.37 -28.43 -28.07
N SER A 967 -22.63 -28.81 -29.10
CA SER A 967 -22.93 -28.30 -30.44
C SER A 967 -24.28 -28.87 -30.87
N GLU A 968 -25.17 -27.98 -31.28
CA GLU A 968 -26.51 -28.28 -31.77
C GLU A 968 -26.54 -28.14 -33.29
N ASP A 969 -27.31 -29.00 -33.97
CA ASP A 969 -27.62 -28.91 -35.39
C ASP A 969 -29.13 -28.75 -35.55
N ILE A 970 -29.56 -27.51 -35.76
CA ILE A 970 -30.97 -27.10 -35.76
C ILE A 970 -31.40 -26.73 -37.17
N THR A 971 -32.58 -27.22 -37.56
CA THR A 971 -33.34 -26.74 -38.72
C THR A 971 -34.80 -26.66 -38.30
N GLN A 972 -35.32 -25.46 -38.10
CA GLN A 972 -36.67 -25.23 -37.63
C GLN A 972 -37.28 -24.03 -38.37
N GLY A 973 -38.30 -24.28 -39.20
CA GLY A 973 -38.88 -23.25 -40.04
C GLY A 973 -37.85 -22.65 -41.01
N THR A 974 -37.66 -21.33 -40.97
CA THR A 974 -36.66 -20.61 -41.77
C THR A 974 -35.30 -20.52 -41.09
N VAL A 975 -35.14 -21.05 -39.88
CA VAL A 975 -33.92 -20.95 -39.08
C VAL A 975 -33.06 -22.19 -39.18
N VAL A 976 -31.76 -21.99 -39.37
CA VAL A 976 -30.72 -23.01 -39.35
C VAL A 976 -29.57 -22.61 -38.42
N PHE A 977 -29.02 -23.56 -37.67
CA PHE A 977 -27.87 -23.31 -36.80
C PHE A 977 -27.04 -24.58 -36.61
N SER A 978 -25.72 -24.45 -36.68
CA SER A 978 -24.76 -25.51 -36.34
C SER A 978 -23.69 -24.91 -35.42
N GLY A 979 -23.78 -25.16 -34.11
CA GLY A 979 -22.87 -24.57 -33.13
C GLY A 979 -23.34 -24.65 -31.68
N ASN A 980 -22.66 -23.91 -30.81
CA ASN A 980 -22.94 -23.82 -29.37
C ASN A 980 -23.67 -22.53 -29.00
N TYR A 981 -23.18 -21.40 -29.54
CA TYR A 981 -23.65 -20.08 -29.19
C TYR A 981 -23.88 -19.20 -30.41
N GLY A 982 -25.03 -18.55 -30.43
CA GLY A 982 -25.43 -17.67 -31.50
C GLY A 982 -26.75 -16.97 -31.21
N TYR A 983 -27.11 -16.03 -32.06
CA TYR A 983 -28.34 -15.29 -31.97
C TYR A 983 -28.87 -14.95 -33.36
N ALA A 984 -30.18 -15.09 -33.57
CA ALA A 984 -30.81 -14.79 -34.85
C ALA A 984 -32.16 -14.09 -34.65
N ARG A 985 -32.36 -13.03 -35.42
CA ARG A 985 -33.64 -12.39 -35.66
C ARG A 985 -33.72 -11.97 -37.12
N SER A 986 -34.90 -11.51 -37.56
CA SER A 986 -35.07 -11.05 -38.94
C SER A 986 -34.01 -10.00 -39.30
N ASN A 987 -33.31 -10.22 -40.42
CA ASN A 987 -32.20 -9.42 -40.95
C ASN A 987 -30.92 -9.34 -40.11
N GLN A 988 -30.81 -10.02 -38.96
CA GLN A 988 -29.64 -9.93 -38.09
C GLN A 988 -29.24 -11.30 -37.54
N LEU A 989 -27.99 -11.70 -37.82
CA LEU A 989 -27.42 -12.98 -37.42
C LEU A 989 -26.09 -12.78 -36.69
N ALA A 990 -25.89 -13.48 -35.59
CA ALA A 990 -24.64 -13.52 -34.85
C ALA A 990 -24.23 -14.98 -34.60
N LEU A 991 -23.17 -15.42 -35.27
CA LEU A 991 -22.52 -16.70 -35.00
C LEU A 991 -21.35 -16.47 -34.06
N PHE A 992 -21.52 -16.74 -32.77
CA PHE A 992 -20.44 -16.59 -31.80
C PHE A 992 -19.52 -17.81 -31.81
N GLN A 993 -20.09 -19.00 -31.62
CA GLN A 993 -19.36 -20.27 -31.61
C GLN A 993 -20.13 -21.31 -32.41
N GLY A 994 -19.58 -21.69 -33.57
CA GLY A 994 -20.19 -22.67 -34.46
C GLY A 994 -19.64 -22.60 -35.88
N THR A 995 -20.39 -23.14 -36.83
CA THR A 995 -20.03 -23.16 -38.25
C THR A 995 -21.12 -22.64 -39.18
N ARG A 996 -22.38 -22.53 -38.70
CA ARG A 996 -23.52 -22.12 -39.53
C ARG A 996 -24.59 -21.41 -38.71
N ILE A 997 -25.16 -20.32 -39.23
CA ILE A 997 -26.39 -19.69 -38.71
C ILE A 997 -27.18 -19.07 -39.87
N GLY A 998 -28.50 -19.15 -39.86
CA GLY A 998 -29.34 -18.51 -40.87
C GLY A 998 -30.78 -18.34 -40.44
N MET A 999 -31.43 -17.34 -41.03
CA MET A 999 -32.85 -17.02 -40.85
C MET A 999 -33.36 -16.30 -42.10
N ASP A 1000 -34.56 -16.66 -42.54
CA ASP A 1000 -35.28 -15.99 -43.65
C ASP A 1000 -34.46 -15.84 -44.94
N GLY A 1001 -33.59 -16.82 -45.24
CA GLY A 1001 -32.76 -16.86 -46.44
C GLY A 1001 -31.42 -16.13 -46.34
N LEU A 1002 -31.18 -15.32 -45.30
CA LEU A 1002 -29.84 -14.84 -44.95
C LEU A 1002 -29.12 -15.96 -44.18
N GLU A 1003 -27.88 -16.28 -44.56
CA GLU A 1003 -27.11 -17.33 -43.89
C GLU A 1003 -25.62 -16.99 -43.83
N LEU A 1004 -24.98 -17.27 -42.69
CA LEU A 1004 -23.54 -17.23 -42.49
C LEU A 1004 -23.00 -18.65 -42.32
N ARG A 1005 -21.95 -18.98 -43.08
CA ARG A 1005 -21.12 -20.18 -42.84
C ARG A 1005 -19.67 -19.81 -42.62
N ARG A 1006 -19.07 -20.47 -41.65
CA ARG A 1006 -17.63 -20.42 -41.39
C ARG A 1006 -16.98 -21.71 -41.88
N ALA A 1007 -15.94 -21.58 -42.69
CA ALA A 1007 -15.09 -22.69 -43.12
C ALA A 1007 -13.65 -22.47 -42.60
N GLY A 1008 -13.24 -23.31 -41.66
CA GLY A 1008 -11.92 -23.22 -41.01
C GLY A 1008 -11.79 -22.06 -40.01
N GLY A 1009 -10.60 -21.95 -39.39
CA GLY A 1009 -10.27 -20.94 -38.39
C GLY A 1009 -10.92 -21.17 -37.02
N ASP A 1010 -10.85 -20.14 -36.18
CA ASP A 1010 -11.53 -20.02 -34.88
C ASP A 1010 -11.97 -18.57 -34.73
N PHE A 1011 -13.17 -18.27 -35.20
CA PHE A 1011 -13.73 -16.93 -35.20
C PHE A 1011 -15.26 -16.96 -35.26
N GLY A 1012 -15.88 -15.94 -34.68
CA GLY A 1012 -17.29 -15.64 -34.83
C GLY A 1012 -17.51 -14.59 -35.93
N VAL A 1013 -18.74 -14.52 -36.43
CA VAL A 1013 -19.13 -13.58 -37.48
C VAL A 1013 -20.59 -13.15 -37.32
N SER A 1014 -20.88 -11.87 -37.55
CA SER A 1014 -22.25 -11.35 -37.61
C SER A 1014 -22.60 -10.76 -38.97
N ALA A 1015 -23.89 -10.64 -39.25
CA ALA A 1015 -24.41 -9.93 -40.40
C ALA A 1015 -25.71 -9.21 -40.06
N THR A 1016 -25.81 -7.97 -40.50
CA THR A 1016 -27.01 -7.14 -40.55
C THR A 1016 -27.30 -6.85 -42.02
N MET A 1017 -28.47 -7.27 -42.50
CA MET A 1017 -28.95 -6.97 -43.83
C MET A 1017 -29.62 -5.60 -43.86
N GLU A 1018 -29.13 -4.73 -44.73
CA GLU A 1018 -29.78 -3.48 -45.15
C GLU A 1018 -30.19 -3.58 -46.63
N LYS A 1019 -30.94 -2.59 -47.15
CA LYS A 1019 -31.55 -2.66 -48.50
C LYS A 1019 -30.61 -3.20 -49.60
N ASN A 1020 -29.42 -2.62 -49.74
CA ASN A 1020 -28.45 -2.98 -50.78
C ASN A 1020 -27.05 -3.33 -50.22
N ARG A 1021 -26.94 -3.65 -48.92
CA ARG A 1021 -25.65 -4.02 -48.32
C ARG A 1021 -25.82 -4.91 -47.09
N ILE A 1022 -24.77 -5.66 -46.78
CA ILE A 1022 -24.62 -6.39 -45.53
C ILE A 1022 -23.47 -5.78 -44.75
N LEU A 1023 -23.72 -5.41 -43.51
CA LEU A 1023 -22.71 -5.00 -42.54
C LEU A 1023 -22.45 -6.15 -41.58
N GLY A 1024 -21.21 -6.40 -41.22
CA GLY A 1024 -20.91 -7.45 -40.26
C GLY A 1024 -19.61 -7.24 -39.52
N ARG A 1025 -19.41 -8.05 -38.49
CA ARG A 1025 -18.25 -7.98 -37.60
C ARG A 1025 -17.64 -9.36 -37.42
N ILE A 1026 -16.33 -9.40 -37.21
CA ILE A 1026 -15.52 -10.62 -37.08
C ILE A 1026 -14.63 -10.47 -35.83
N VAL A 1027 -14.63 -11.50 -35.00
CA VAL A 1027 -13.75 -11.64 -33.81
C VAL A 1027 -13.22 -13.08 -33.80
N GLY A 1028 -11.93 -13.30 -33.56
CA GLY A 1028 -11.39 -14.66 -33.53
C GLY A 1028 -9.92 -14.79 -33.16
N ARG A 1029 -9.47 -16.02 -32.93
CA ARG A 1029 -8.06 -16.38 -32.70
C ARG A 1029 -7.32 -16.72 -34.00
N SER A 1030 -8.04 -17.19 -35.01
CA SER A 1030 -7.43 -17.53 -36.31
C SER A 1030 -8.41 -17.35 -37.47
N GLY A 1031 -7.88 -16.93 -38.61
CA GLY A 1031 -8.62 -16.72 -39.86
C GLY A 1031 -9.10 -18.00 -40.57
N GLY A 1032 -9.98 -17.82 -41.54
CA GLY A 1032 -10.56 -18.88 -42.38
C GLY A 1032 -11.36 -18.28 -43.53
N LYS A 1033 -12.54 -18.82 -43.84
CA LYS A 1033 -13.40 -18.30 -44.90
C LYS A 1033 -14.83 -18.09 -44.40
N VAL A 1034 -15.41 -16.95 -44.76
CA VAL A 1034 -16.84 -16.66 -44.55
C VAL A 1034 -17.58 -16.87 -45.87
N LEU A 1035 -18.73 -17.52 -45.78
CA LEU A 1035 -19.74 -17.59 -46.83
C LEU A 1035 -21.01 -16.90 -46.33
N VAL A 1036 -21.52 -15.96 -47.11
CA VAL A 1036 -22.78 -15.26 -46.84
C VAL A 1036 -23.77 -15.62 -47.94
N ALA A 1037 -24.77 -16.45 -47.62
CA ALA A 1037 -25.88 -16.72 -48.53
C ALA A 1037 -26.96 -15.65 -48.39
N LEU A 1038 -27.57 -15.27 -49.50
CA LEU A 1038 -28.46 -14.10 -49.57
C LEU A 1038 -29.93 -14.51 -49.71
N PRO A 1039 -30.86 -13.75 -49.10
CA PRO A 1039 -32.27 -13.84 -49.45
C PRO A 1039 -32.48 -13.41 -50.91
N GLY A 1040 -33.51 -13.95 -51.57
CA GLY A 1040 -33.78 -13.70 -52.99
C GLY A 1040 -34.10 -12.22 -53.28
N GLY A 1041 -33.68 -11.73 -54.45
CA GLY A 1041 -34.01 -10.38 -54.94
C GLY A 1041 -32.85 -9.37 -55.01
N LEU A 1042 -31.64 -9.75 -54.57
CA LEU A 1042 -30.43 -8.92 -54.69
C LEU A 1042 -29.65 -9.20 -55.99
N SER A 1043 -29.16 -8.14 -56.65
CA SER A 1043 -28.31 -8.26 -57.84
C SER A 1043 -26.89 -8.66 -57.46
N LEU A 1044 -26.48 -9.84 -57.91
CA LEU A 1044 -25.11 -10.35 -57.75
C LEU A 1044 -24.16 -9.92 -58.88
N ALA A 1045 -24.63 -9.08 -59.81
CA ALA A 1045 -23.85 -8.64 -60.98
C ALA A 1045 -22.71 -7.67 -60.62
N SER A 1046 -22.87 -6.92 -59.51
CA SER A 1046 -21.85 -6.02 -58.98
C SER A 1046 -21.81 -6.18 -57.47
N VAL A 1047 -20.77 -6.83 -56.96
CA VAL A 1047 -20.54 -7.04 -55.53
C VAL A 1047 -19.17 -6.48 -55.19
N SER A 1048 -19.07 -5.75 -54.08
CA SER A 1048 -17.78 -5.41 -53.48
C SER A 1048 -17.77 -5.81 -52.02
N VAL A 1049 -16.68 -6.44 -51.58
CA VAL A 1049 -16.46 -6.79 -50.18
C VAL A 1049 -15.30 -5.96 -49.65
N THR A 1050 -15.52 -5.31 -48.50
CA THR A 1050 -14.46 -4.63 -47.76
C THR A 1050 -14.33 -5.19 -46.35
N VAL A 1051 -13.12 -5.19 -45.80
CA VAL A 1051 -12.82 -5.48 -44.39
C VAL A 1051 -12.02 -4.31 -43.84
N ASN A 1052 -12.51 -3.69 -42.76
CA ASN A 1052 -12.04 -2.41 -42.22
C ASN A 1052 -11.87 -1.35 -43.33
N GLY A 1053 -12.87 -1.26 -44.22
CA GLY A 1053 -12.90 -0.33 -45.35
C GLY A 1053 -11.95 -0.65 -46.51
N LYS A 1054 -11.15 -1.72 -46.42
CA LYS A 1054 -10.22 -2.13 -47.48
C LYS A 1054 -10.85 -3.22 -48.35
N PRO A 1055 -10.84 -3.11 -49.69
CA PRO A 1055 -11.34 -4.16 -50.58
C PRO A 1055 -10.61 -5.49 -50.36
N VAL A 1056 -11.37 -6.59 -50.33
CA VAL A 1056 -10.81 -7.95 -50.23
C VAL A 1056 -11.23 -8.82 -51.42
N PRO A 1057 -10.38 -9.77 -51.85
CA PRO A 1057 -10.78 -10.77 -52.85
C PRO A 1057 -11.99 -11.56 -52.36
N HIS A 1058 -12.97 -11.73 -53.25
CA HIS A 1058 -14.19 -12.45 -52.97
C HIS A 1058 -14.65 -13.24 -54.19
N THR A 1059 -15.47 -14.26 -53.94
CA THR A 1059 -16.10 -15.10 -54.97
C THR A 1059 -17.61 -15.00 -54.84
N VAL A 1060 -18.30 -14.88 -55.97
CA VAL A 1060 -19.76 -14.90 -56.06
C VAL A 1060 -20.20 -16.15 -56.79
N GLY A 1061 -21.11 -16.93 -56.21
CA GLY A 1061 -21.63 -18.16 -56.82
C GLY A 1061 -22.70 -18.84 -55.97
N GLN A 1062 -23.64 -19.53 -56.61
CA GLN A 1062 -24.72 -20.28 -55.94
C GLN A 1062 -25.55 -19.43 -54.95
N GLY A 1063 -25.78 -18.15 -55.24
CA GLY A 1063 -26.54 -17.25 -54.37
C GLY A 1063 -25.79 -16.77 -53.11
N ALA A 1064 -24.46 -16.93 -53.07
CA ALA A 1064 -23.63 -16.57 -51.94
C ALA A 1064 -22.38 -15.76 -52.34
N VAL A 1065 -21.91 -14.95 -51.40
CA VAL A 1065 -20.63 -14.23 -51.46
C VAL A 1065 -19.68 -14.86 -50.47
N ALA A 1066 -18.44 -15.14 -50.89
CA ALA A 1066 -17.44 -15.75 -50.02
C ALA A 1066 -16.13 -14.99 -50.07
N PHE A 1067 -15.49 -14.81 -48.91
CA PHE A 1067 -14.21 -14.09 -48.80
C PHE A 1067 -13.37 -14.68 -47.66
N ALA A 1068 -12.05 -14.51 -47.77
CA ALA A 1068 -11.11 -14.94 -46.75
C ALA A 1068 -11.12 -13.97 -45.57
N VAL A 1069 -10.95 -14.52 -44.37
CA VAL A 1069 -10.80 -13.79 -43.13
C VAL A 1069 -9.43 -14.10 -42.59
N ASP A 1070 -8.66 -13.05 -42.28
CA ASP A 1070 -7.47 -13.15 -41.45
C ASP A 1070 -7.76 -12.39 -40.16
N ILE A 1071 -7.65 -13.05 -39.01
CA ILE A 1071 -7.89 -12.46 -37.69
C ILE A 1071 -7.13 -13.22 -36.61
N ALA A 1072 -6.56 -12.48 -35.67
CA ALA A 1072 -6.01 -12.97 -34.41
C ALA A 1072 -6.69 -12.25 -33.22
N GLN A 1073 -6.59 -12.82 -32.02
CA GLN A 1073 -7.28 -12.26 -30.85
C GLN A 1073 -6.85 -10.83 -30.55
N LYS A 1074 -5.56 -10.53 -30.70
CA LYS A 1074 -4.99 -9.18 -30.58
C LYS A 1074 -5.57 -8.13 -31.54
N ASP A 1075 -6.19 -8.56 -32.63
CA ASP A 1075 -6.83 -7.64 -33.57
C ASP A 1075 -8.15 -7.11 -33.01
N GLY A 1076 -8.70 -7.75 -31.97
CA GLY A 1076 -10.00 -7.45 -31.38
C GLY A 1076 -11.13 -7.70 -32.37
N LEU A 1077 -11.55 -6.65 -33.07
CA LEU A 1077 -12.71 -6.62 -33.93
C LEU A 1077 -12.35 -6.16 -35.35
N LYS A 1078 -12.87 -6.83 -36.38
CA LYS A 1078 -12.84 -6.36 -37.77
C LYS A 1078 -14.26 -6.18 -38.30
N ASN A 1079 -14.54 -5.01 -38.86
CA ASN A 1079 -15.79 -4.74 -39.56
C ASN A 1079 -15.67 -5.21 -41.02
N TYR A 1080 -16.75 -5.71 -41.61
CA TYR A 1080 -16.83 -5.98 -43.04
C TYR A 1080 -18.12 -5.44 -43.63
N GLU A 1081 -18.07 -5.10 -44.91
CA GLU A 1081 -19.23 -4.69 -45.70
C GLU A 1081 -19.27 -5.48 -47.00
N ILE A 1082 -20.46 -5.95 -47.37
CA ILE A 1082 -20.76 -6.45 -48.71
C ILE A 1082 -21.76 -5.49 -49.35
N GLN A 1083 -21.33 -4.76 -50.36
CA GLN A 1083 -22.17 -3.82 -51.09
C GLN A 1083 -22.64 -4.47 -52.39
N PHE A 1084 -23.94 -4.39 -52.67
CA PHE A 1084 -24.56 -4.84 -53.91
C PHE A 1084 -24.82 -3.63 -54.82
N GLY A 1085 -24.58 -3.79 -56.13
CA GLY A 1085 -24.95 -2.81 -57.13
C GLY A 1085 -26.47 -2.69 -57.24
N GLY A 1086 -26.95 -1.45 -57.26
CA GLY A 1086 -28.38 -1.12 -57.33
C GLY A 1086 -29.06 -1.49 -58.64
#